data_AF-A0AAD1TH59-F1
#
_entry.id   AF-A0AAD1TH59-F1
#
_cell.length_a   1.000
_cell.length_b   1.000
_cell.length_c   1.000
_cell.angle_alpha   90.00
_cell.angle_beta   90.00
_cell.angle_gamma   90.00
#
_symmetry.space_group_name_H-M   'P 1'
#
loop_
_entity.id
_entity.type
_entity.pdbx_description
1 polymer ?
#
loop_
_entity_poly.entity_id
_entity_poly.type
_entity_poly.pdbx_seq_one_letter_code
_entity_poly.pdbx_strand_id
1 'polypeptide(L)'
;MTTSKPILCLFITSLSCLIDLCWQQRRAGAPQIQLRLAGTRVPNEGRLEVLYNGQWGTVCDDDFNIEVAHVACKQMGYELAMNWAHSAKYGQGAGPIWLDNIRCSGAESSLAECESNGWGVTDCKHSEDVGILCSTSRLRASEQPLTITAQHTKKIEEIRIKPILARAKASMPITEGIIEVKHHGRWRQVCDQGWTLNNSRVVCGMLGFPGEVQPNIKFYRKLWNLKMKQPKSSAPAGAVLSMSVERVKMLSQKKMYWIHKVTCSGKEPHLAYCDVMVSPKTLKPACKNGMHAVVKCLTSTQLTKPNGKNSKKVPKMTEPVVRLRAGPHAGEGRVEVLRNGKWGTICDDKWNLISASVLCRELGYGSAKEAIFGAQLGQGLGPIHMNEVLCTGWEKSITNCKFKEASVAGCQHEEDAAVKCNIPQMGYKNQIRLTGGRSLEEGTVEVLVDVKGVKKWGAICGELWGMNEAMVVCRQLGLGFANHALQETWYWQGTPGALEVVMSGVHCIGTEMSILQCRHHSVVHCPRGGGRHSAGVTCTEHAPDIILNADLAQESAYLEDRPLSMLECAHEEECLSKSADDMSWPYGHRRLLRFTSRIHNIGRADFVPRNGRHTWVWHECHRHYHSIEVFTHYDLLTHNGTKVAEGHKASFCLEDTSCGKGIQKRYECANFGEQGITVGCWDTYRHDIDCQWVDITDVKPGDYIFQVIINPKYEVAESDFRNNMMRCRCKYDGHRIWLHNCHTSDAYSADLEENFENQQRLASNIV
;
A
#
# COMPACT_ATOMS: atom_id res chain seq x y z
N MET A 1 80.41 13.30 18.13
CA MET A 1 80.24 14.22 19.29
C MET A 1 79.14 15.20 18.90
N THR A 2 77.89 14.88 19.20
CA THR A 2 77.11 15.29 20.40
C THR A 2 76.44 16.65 20.23
N THR A 3 75.08 16.63 20.24
CA THR A 3 74.14 17.52 20.97
C THR A 3 74.19 19.04 20.70
N SER A 4 73.13 19.85 20.65
CA SER A 4 71.75 19.80 21.15
C SER A 4 70.96 21.00 20.59
N LYS A 5 69.66 20.82 20.34
CA LYS A 5 68.62 21.87 20.30
C LYS A 5 67.76 21.72 21.56
N PRO A 6 67.38 22.81 22.26
CA PRO A 6 65.94 23.03 22.49
C PRO A 6 65.55 24.49 22.82
N ILE A 7 64.78 25.22 21.98
CA ILE A 7 64.01 26.41 22.43
C ILE A 7 62.61 26.53 21.78
N LEU A 8 62.31 25.88 20.64
CA LEU A 8 61.07 26.17 19.89
C LEU A 8 59.78 25.43 20.35
N CYS A 9 59.84 24.54 21.35
CA CYS A 9 58.67 23.74 21.77
C CYS A 9 57.82 24.37 22.90
N LEU A 10 58.32 25.40 23.61
CA LEU A 10 57.64 25.91 24.81
C LEU A 10 56.58 26.99 24.55
N PHE A 11 56.54 27.58 23.36
CA PHE A 11 55.55 28.62 23.01
C PHE A 11 54.30 28.10 22.29
N ILE A 12 54.33 26.88 21.74
CA ILE A 12 53.17 26.30 21.02
C ILE A 12 52.26 25.51 21.98
N THR A 13 52.79 24.99 23.08
CA THR A 13 52.02 24.22 24.07
C THR A 13 51.20 25.09 25.03
N SER A 14 51.55 26.37 25.21
CA SER A 14 50.78 27.29 26.06
C SER A 14 49.54 27.87 25.36
N LEU A 15 49.57 28.02 24.03
CA LEU A 15 48.44 28.52 23.25
C LEU A 15 47.37 27.44 22.99
N SER A 16 47.76 26.17 22.85
CA SER A 16 46.81 25.05 22.75
C SER A 16 46.09 24.80 24.08
N CYS A 17 46.78 24.98 25.21
CA CYS A 17 46.19 24.79 26.54
C CYS A 17 45.16 25.90 26.88
N LEU A 18 45.38 27.13 26.43
CA LEU A 18 44.40 28.22 26.59
C LEU A 18 43.17 28.07 25.68
N ILE A 19 43.30 27.43 24.51
CA ILE A 19 42.16 27.12 23.64
C ILE A 19 41.38 25.93 24.22
N ASP A 20 42.05 24.88 24.72
CA ASP A 20 41.37 23.75 25.36
C ASP A 20 40.65 24.13 26.67
N LEU A 21 41.21 25.04 27.49
CA LEU A 21 40.51 25.60 28.66
C LEU A 21 39.31 26.47 28.27
N CYS A 22 39.37 27.19 27.14
CA CYS A 22 38.24 28.00 26.65
C CYS A 22 37.13 27.14 26.02
N TRP A 23 37.47 25.99 25.42
CA TRP A 23 36.51 24.99 24.95
C TRP A 23 35.93 24.14 26.09
N GLN A 24 36.70 23.90 27.17
CA GLN A 24 36.18 23.26 28.39
C GLN A 24 35.30 24.19 29.24
N GLN A 25 35.47 25.52 29.16
CA GLN A 25 34.58 26.47 29.83
C GLN A 25 33.21 26.63 29.17
N ARG A 26 33.03 26.31 27.87
CA ARG A 26 31.68 26.29 27.25
C ARG A 26 30.87 25.03 27.53
N ARG A 27 31.47 23.97 28.09
CA ARG A 27 30.76 22.73 28.44
C ARG A 27 30.22 22.68 29.87
N ALA A 28 30.49 23.71 30.68
CA ALA A 28 29.96 23.82 32.03
C ALA A 28 28.74 24.77 32.03
N GLY A 29 27.52 24.23 31.96
CA GLY A 29 26.32 24.97 32.36
C GLY A 29 25.07 24.88 31.48
N ALA A 30 25.03 24.08 30.41
CA ALA A 30 23.77 23.88 29.67
C ALA A 30 22.77 23.08 30.54
N PRO A 31 21.54 23.57 30.75
CA PRO A 31 20.58 22.86 31.58
C PRO A 31 20.15 21.55 30.92
N GLN A 32 19.96 20.52 31.75
CA GLN A 32 19.46 19.24 31.29
C GLN A 32 17.99 19.36 30.91
N ILE A 33 17.69 19.19 29.64
CA ILE A 33 16.33 19.25 29.09
C ILE A 33 15.91 17.93 28.47
N GLN A 34 14.60 17.67 28.46
CA GLN A 34 14.01 16.55 27.72
C GLN A 34 13.07 17.09 26.63
N LEU A 35 12.97 16.37 25.53
CA LEU A 35 12.11 16.74 24.40
C LEU A 35 11.02 15.70 24.20
N ARG A 36 9.85 16.14 23.74
CA ARG A 36 8.80 15.26 23.23
C ARG A 36 8.06 15.92 22.06
N LEU A 37 7.37 15.09 21.30
CA LEU A 37 6.42 15.52 20.29
C LEU A 37 4.99 15.28 20.78
N ALA A 38 4.16 16.31 20.67
CA ALA A 38 2.76 16.29 21.11
C ALA A 38 1.81 16.66 19.95
N GLY A 39 0.52 16.38 20.11
CA GLY A 39 -0.50 16.75 19.12
C GLY A 39 -0.71 15.73 17.99
N THR A 40 0.08 14.67 17.90
CA THR A 40 -0.13 13.54 16.97
C THR A 40 0.13 12.19 17.66
N ARG A 41 -0.31 11.08 17.03
CA ARG A 41 0.07 9.70 17.41
C ARG A 41 1.24 9.14 16.61
N VAL A 42 1.77 9.92 15.67
CA VAL A 42 2.92 9.53 14.87
C VAL A 42 4.17 9.84 15.70
N PRO A 43 4.98 8.84 16.09
CA PRO A 43 6.02 9.04 17.10
C PRO A 43 7.13 10.00 16.67
N ASN A 44 7.27 10.24 15.37
CA ASN A 44 8.30 11.08 14.76
C ASN A 44 7.74 12.42 14.22
N GLU A 45 6.51 12.82 14.51
CA GLU A 45 6.05 14.19 14.22
C GLU A 45 5.10 14.77 15.27
N GLY A 46 5.16 16.08 15.44
CA GLY A 46 4.23 16.80 16.29
C GLY A 46 4.77 18.16 16.72
N ARG A 47 4.02 18.82 17.59
CA ARG A 47 4.44 20.04 18.29
C ARG A 47 5.63 19.73 19.19
N LEU A 48 6.70 20.50 19.06
CA LEU A 48 7.91 20.34 19.84
C LEU A 48 7.70 20.93 21.25
N GLU A 49 7.85 20.08 22.27
CA GLU A 49 7.76 20.50 23.67
C GLU A 49 9.08 20.17 24.39
N VAL A 50 9.49 21.05 25.30
CA VAL A 50 10.72 20.99 26.09
C VAL A 50 10.37 20.92 27.57
N LEU A 51 10.96 19.97 28.29
CA LEU A 51 10.93 19.89 29.75
C LEU A 51 12.13 20.65 30.31
N TYR A 52 11.86 21.79 30.97
CA TYR A 52 12.87 22.62 31.63
C TYR A 52 12.39 22.96 33.05
N ASN A 53 13.28 22.84 34.04
CA ASN A 53 12.97 23.03 35.47
C ASN A 53 11.71 22.27 35.97
N GLY A 54 11.49 21.06 35.45
CA GLY A 54 10.39 20.18 35.87
C GLY A 54 9.01 20.51 35.24
N GLN A 55 8.93 21.48 34.33
CA GLN A 55 7.69 21.85 33.65
C GLN A 55 7.83 21.79 32.12
N TRP A 56 6.85 21.17 31.45
CA TRP A 56 6.76 21.14 30.00
C TRP A 56 6.30 22.51 29.47
N GLY A 57 6.94 22.95 28.39
CA GLY A 57 6.59 24.15 27.64
C GLY A 57 6.92 24.00 26.17
N THR A 58 6.52 24.96 25.34
CA THR A 58 6.63 24.88 23.87
C THR A 58 7.83 25.68 23.34
N VAL A 59 8.04 25.64 22.02
CA VAL A 59 9.10 26.37 21.32
C VAL A 59 8.45 27.23 20.24
N CYS A 60 8.83 28.50 20.13
CA CYS A 60 8.33 29.41 19.10
C CYS A 60 8.93 29.09 17.72
N ASP A 61 8.19 29.39 16.66
CA ASP A 61 8.59 29.23 15.27
C ASP A 61 9.39 30.41 14.70
N ASP A 62 9.52 31.52 15.43
CA ASP A 62 10.35 32.67 15.05
C ASP A 62 11.84 32.31 14.99
N ASP A 63 12.46 32.69 13.86
CA ASP A 63 13.82 32.31 13.44
C ASP A 63 14.10 30.78 13.44
N PHE A 64 13.08 29.95 13.63
CA PHE A 64 13.20 28.51 13.63
C PHE A 64 13.48 28.00 12.21
N ASN A 65 14.41 27.06 12.09
CA ASN A 65 14.79 26.50 10.81
C ASN A 65 15.09 25.00 10.90
N ILE A 66 15.35 24.40 9.74
CA ILE A 66 15.55 22.95 9.65
C ILE A 66 16.78 22.46 10.43
N GLU A 67 17.80 23.29 10.67
CA GLU A 67 18.98 22.88 11.45
C GLU A 67 18.66 22.73 12.94
N VAL A 68 17.80 23.61 13.47
CA VAL A 68 17.24 23.47 14.82
C VAL A 68 16.41 22.19 14.93
N ALA A 69 15.57 21.91 13.92
CA ALA A 69 14.81 20.67 13.87
C ALA A 69 15.72 19.43 13.85
N HIS A 70 16.85 19.47 13.13
CA HIS A 70 17.81 18.36 13.11
C HIS A 70 18.39 18.09 14.50
N VAL A 71 18.77 19.13 15.25
CA VAL A 71 19.25 18.99 16.63
C VAL A 71 18.16 18.38 17.52
N ALA A 72 16.92 18.90 17.44
CA ALA A 72 15.79 18.36 18.20
C ALA A 72 15.51 16.88 17.90
N CYS A 73 15.47 16.50 16.62
CA CYS A 73 15.25 15.12 16.19
C CYS A 73 16.38 14.19 16.63
N LYS A 74 17.64 14.59 16.48
CA LYS A 74 18.80 13.82 16.96
C LYS A 74 18.79 13.66 18.48
N GLN A 75 18.47 14.72 19.22
CA GLN A 75 18.37 14.68 20.67
C GLN A 75 17.27 13.72 21.15
N MET A 76 16.18 13.57 20.38
CA MET A 76 15.12 12.57 20.63
C MET A 76 15.45 11.16 20.10
N GLY A 77 16.63 10.96 19.52
CA GLY A 77 17.08 9.66 19.03
C GLY A 77 16.62 9.32 17.61
N TYR A 78 16.28 10.30 16.77
CA TYR A 78 16.05 10.14 15.34
C TYR A 78 17.29 10.51 14.52
N GLU A 79 17.47 9.96 13.31
CA GLU A 79 18.66 10.24 12.51
C GLU A 79 18.73 11.69 12.02
N LEU A 80 17.60 12.26 11.55
CA LEU A 80 17.52 13.63 11.05
C LEU A 80 16.10 14.21 11.10
N ALA A 81 15.96 15.52 10.86
CA ALA A 81 14.67 16.15 10.62
C ALA A 81 14.33 16.15 9.13
N MET A 82 13.13 15.66 8.79
CA MET A 82 12.62 15.68 7.42
C MET A 82 11.94 17.02 7.10
N ASN A 83 11.27 17.62 8.09
CA ASN A 83 10.62 18.92 7.94
C ASN A 83 10.33 19.60 9.29
N TRP A 84 9.91 20.86 9.25
CA TRP A 84 9.33 21.59 10.38
C TRP A 84 8.10 22.39 9.93
N ALA A 85 7.29 22.84 10.89
CA ALA A 85 6.04 23.56 10.65
C ALA A 85 5.89 24.72 11.64
N HIS A 86 5.39 25.84 11.13
CA HIS A 86 5.06 27.05 11.87
C HIS A 86 3.55 27.09 12.20
N SER A 87 3.15 28.13 12.92
CA SER A 87 1.79 28.52 13.24
C SER A 87 0.95 27.42 13.90
N ALA A 88 1.52 26.72 14.88
CA ALA A 88 0.83 25.71 15.67
C ALA A 88 0.10 24.64 14.82
N LYS A 89 0.71 24.21 13.70
CA LYS A 89 0.14 23.21 12.78
C LYS A 89 -0.37 21.94 13.48
N TYR A 90 0.31 21.51 14.55
CA TYR A 90 -0.05 20.33 15.34
C TYR A 90 -0.90 20.67 16.57
N GLY A 91 -1.62 21.78 16.51
CA GLY A 91 -2.38 22.38 17.60
C GLY A 91 -1.52 23.27 18.49
N GLN A 92 -2.17 24.20 19.18
CA GLN A 92 -1.53 25.05 20.20
C GLN A 92 -1.19 24.24 21.44
N GLY A 93 -0.04 24.50 22.04
CA GLY A 93 0.33 23.98 23.35
C GLY A 93 -0.26 24.81 24.48
N ALA A 94 0.20 24.53 25.69
CA ALA A 94 -0.22 25.21 26.90
C ALA A 94 0.96 25.32 27.87
N GLY A 95 0.97 26.38 28.68
CA GLY A 95 2.03 26.64 29.65
C GLY A 95 3.06 27.66 29.13
N PRO A 96 4.30 27.65 29.62
CA PRO A 96 5.34 28.56 29.15
C PRO A 96 5.84 28.20 27.74
N ILE A 97 6.20 29.21 26.95
CA ILE A 97 7.01 29.04 25.74
C ILE A 97 8.47 29.19 26.17
N TRP A 98 9.24 28.10 26.14
CA TRP A 98 10.56 28.04 26.75
C TRP A 98 11.68 28.60 25.87
N LEU A 99 11.56 28.46 24.56
CA LEU A 99 12.61 28.82 23.60
C LEU A 99 12.02 29.62 22.46
N ASP A 100 12.74 30.67 22.09
CA ASP A 100 12.38 31.65 21.07
C ASP A 100 13.67 32.19 20.41
N ASN A 101 13.59 32.54 19.12
CA ASN A 101 14.70 32.88 18.23
C ASN A 101 15.87 31.89 18.33
N ILE A 102 15.56 30.59 18.34
CA ILE A 102 16.55 29.55 18.51
C ILE A 102 17.40 29.36 17.25
N ARG A 103 18.73 29.40 17.40
CA ARG A 103 19.69 29.28 16.30
C ARG A 103 20.73 28.20 16.61
N CYS A 104 20.68 27.14 15.81
CA CYS A 104 21.61 26.01 15.87
C CYS A 104 22.43 25.93 14.56
N SER A 105 23.67 25.42 14.67
CA SER A 105 24.53 25.08 13.53
C SER A 105 24.27 23.67 12.97
N GLY A 106 23.47 22.86 13.66
CA GLY A 106 23.13 21.48 13.30
C GLY A 106 24.10 20.42 13.87
N ALA A 107 25.15 20.87 14.56
CA ALA A 107 26.20 20.05 15.18
C ALA A 107 26.03 19.90 16.70
N GLU A 108 25.13 20.67 17.31
CA GLU A 108 24.79 20.64 18.73
C GLU A 108 24.17 19.29 19.12
N SER A 109 24.42 18.87 20.36
CA SER A 109 23.87 17.62 20.89
C SER A 109 22.54 17.82 21.63
N SER A 110 22.24 19.07 22.00
CA SER A 110 21.01 19.46 22.67
C SER A 110 20.55 20.87 22.25
N LEU A 111 19.24 21.11 22.21
CA LEU A 111 18.69 22.46 22.01
C LEU A 111 19.12 23.47 23.08
N ALA A 112 19.50 22.99 24.28
CA ALA A 112 20.03 23.86 25.34
C ALA A 112 21.42 24.45 25.02
N GLU A 113 22.11 23.92 24.00
CA GLU A 113 23.41 24.43 23.52
C GLU A 113 23.26 25.47 22.41
N CYS A 114 22.05 25.65 21.86
CA CYS A 114 21.77 26.62 20.80
C CYS A 114 21.56 28.03 21.37
N GLU A 115 21.93 29.04 20.58
CA GLU A 115 21.66 30.44 20.92
C GLU A 115 20.15 30.70 20.88
N SER A 116 19.60 31.41 21.86
CA SER A 116 18.19 31.80 21.95
C SER A 116 18.03 33.08 22.76
N ASN A 117 16.83 33.66 22.82
CA ASN A 117 16.53 34.84 23.66
C ASN A 117 16.65 34.58 25.17
N GLY A 118 16.79 33.32 25.59
CA GLY A 118 16.83 32.88 26.98
C GLY A 118 15.57 32.13 27.40
N TRP A 119 15.68 31.30 28.46
CA TRP A 119 14.60 30.42 28.92
C TRP A 119 13.37 31.21 29.38
N GLY A 120 12.25 31.02 28.69
CA GLY A 120 10.97 31.67 29.02
C GLY A 120 10.90 33.16 28.62
N VAL A 121 11.87 33.65 27.86
CA VAL A 121 11.89 35.01 27.32
C VAL A 121 11.41 34.95 25.87
N THR A 122 10.17 35.39 25.65
CA THR A 122 9.52 35.35 24.33
C THR A 122 8.45 36.42 24.21
N ASP A 123 8.20 36.91 23.00
CA ASP A 123 7.04 37.72 22.62
C ASP A 123 5.99 36.93 21.81
N CYS A 124 6.21 35.62 21.59
CA CYS A 124 5.31 34.73 20.87
C CYS A 124 4.06 34.34 21.69
N LYS A 125 3.01 33.90 20.97
CA LYS A 125 1.82 33.23 21.51
C LYS A 125 1.82 31.75 21.11
N HIS A 126 1.00 30.92 21.76
CA HIS A 126 0.89 29.51 21.38
C HIS A 126 0.37 29.25 19.95
N SER A 127 -0.19 30.27 19.28
CA SER A 127 -0.47 30.21 17.84
C SER A 127 0.79 30.10 16.98
N GLU A 128 1.97 30.34 17.55
CA GLU A 128 3.31 30.34 16.95
C GLU A 128 4.14 29.15 17.45
N ASP A 129 3.51 28.16 18.10
CA ASP A 129 4.22 26.97 18.53
C ASP A 129 4.73 26.15 17.33
N VAL A 130 5.99 25.75 17.38
CA VAL A 130 6.63 25.01 16.30
C VAL A 130 6.32 23.52 16.32
N GLY A 131 6.16 22.96 15.13
CA GLY A 131 6.08 21.53 14.87
C GLY A 131 7.32 21.01 14.16
N ILE A 132 7.69 19.76 14.40
CA ILE A 132 8.76 19.10 13.64
C ILE A 132 8.34 17.69 13.18
N LEU A 133 8.91 17.27 12.05
CA LEU A 133 8.82 15.92 11.49
C LEU A 133 10.23 15.34 11.40
N CYS A 134 10.51 14.34 12.21
CA CYS A 134 11.74 13.56 12.22
C CYS A 134 11.70 12.38 11.26
N SER A 135 12.87 11.84 10.91
CA SER A 135 12.96 10.59 10.15
C SER A 135 12.36 9.43 10.92
N THR A 136 11.78 8.45 10.22
CA THR A 136 11.28 7.21 10.83
C THR A 136 12.41 6.30 11.34
N SER A 137 13.66 6.52 10.89
CA SER A 137 14.86 5.87 11.42
C SER A 137 15.27 6.43 12.78
N ARG A 138 15.45 5.56 13.79
CA ARG A 138 16.01 5.90 15.11
C ARG A 138 17.51 5.61 15.21
N LEU A 139 18.25 6.48 15.88
CA LEU A 139 19.61 6.26 16.35
C LEU A 139 19.58 5.13 17.39
N ARG A 140 20.18 3.99 17.05
CA ARG A 140 20.19 2.78 17.88
C ARG A 140 20.76 3.08 19.28
N ALA A 141 20.01 2.73 20.32
CA ALA A 141 20.53 2.69 21.69
C ALA A 141 21.63 1.61 21.78
N SER A 142 22.71 1.96 22.48
CA SER A 142 23.98 1.25 22.57
C SER A 142 23.87 -0.20 23.06
N GLU A 143 24.23 -1.15 22.18
CA GLU A 143 25.23 -2.19 22.47
C GLU A 143 26.25 -2.21 21.32
N GLN A 144 27.50 -1.89 21.63
CA GLN A 144 28.66 -1.94 20.71
C GLN A 144 29.37 -3.32 20.80
N PRO A 145 30.36 -3.65 19.95
CA PRO A 145 30.27 -3.80 18.49
C PRO A 145 31.06 -5.05 17.99
N LEU A 146 30.64 -5.67 16.89
CA LEU A 146 31.61 -6.28 15.97
C LEU A 146 31.84 -5.28 14.83
N THR A 147 32.83 -4.42 15.04
CA THR A 147 33.59 -3.62 14.04
C THR A 147 32.94 -3.47 12.66
N ILE A 148 32.15 -2.41 12.49
CA ILE A 148 31.95 -1.75 11.19
C ILE A 148 32.76 -0.46 11.21
N THR A 149 34.06 -0.58 10.96
CA THR A 149 34.86 0.54 10.47
C THR A 149 35.23 0.27 9.03
N ALA A 150 34.84 1.22 8.18
CA ALA A 150 35.20 1.43 6.77
C ALA A 150 34.24 0.89 5.68
N GLN A 151 33.61 1.84 4.96
CA GLN A 151 33.16 1.79 3.55
C GLN A 151 31.71 1.46 3.15
N HIS A 152 30.68 2.05 3.78
CA HIS A 152 29.39 2.23 3.08
C HIS A 152 29.26 3.63 2.44
N THR A 153 30.03 3.86 1.39
CA THR A 153 29.74 4.91 0.39
C THR A 153 29.51 4.27 -0.97
N LYS A 154 28.36 3.63 -1.21
CA LYS A 154 28.01 3.17 -2.58
C LYS A 154 26.55 3.45 -2.90
N LYS A 155 26.35 4.69 -3.35
CA LYS A 155 25.11 5.30 -3.84
C LYS A 155 24.73 4.73 -5.22
N ILE A 156 24.42 3.43 -5.28
CA ILE A 156 23.75 2.81 -6.42
C ILE A 156 22.27 2.83 -6.08
N GLU A 157 21.52 3.71 -6.73
CA GLU A 157 20.10 3.95 -6.40
C GLU A 157 19.16 3.30 -7.43
N GLU A 158 19.60 3.22 -8.70
CA GLU A 158 18.75 2.75 -9.80
C GLU A 158 19.52 1.85 -10.75
N ILE A 159 18.80 0.91 -11.37
CA ILE A 159 19.31 0.02 -12.39
C ILE A 159 18.35 -0.04 -13.58
N ARG A 160 18.86 -0.37 -14.77
CA ARG A 160 18.03 -0.60 -15.96
C ARG A 160 18.63 -1.59 -16.93
N ILE A 161 17.76 -2.29 -17.66
CA ILE A 161 18.17 -3.10 -18.80
C ILE A 161 18.14 -2.24 -20.07
N LYS A 162 19.27 -2.20 -20.77
CA LYS A 162 19.36 -1.61 -22.11
C LYS A 162 19.26 -2.72 -23.17
N PRO A 163 18.14 -2.80 -23.91
CA PRO A 163 17.94 -3.84 -24.91
C PRO A 163 18.86 -3.60 -26.11
N ILE A 164 19.60 -4.64 -26.52
CA ILE A 164 20.48 -4.58 -27.70
C ILE A 164 19.78 -5.17 -28.93
N LEU A 165 19.01 -6.24 -28.73
CA LEU A 165 18.40 -7.02 -29.81
C LEU A 165 17.10 -6.36 -30.28
N ALA A 166 16.83 -6.38 -31.59
CA ALA A 166 15.59 -5.82 -32.15
C ALA A 166 14.34 -6.43 -31.49
N ARG A 167 14.34 -7.75 -31.28
CA ARG A 167 13.27 -8.45 -30.54
C ARG A 167 13.11 -7.94 -29.10
N ALA A 168 14.22 -7.70 -28.39
CA ALA A 168 14.18 -7.19 -27.02
C ALA A 168 13.72 -5.72 -26.95
N LYS A 169 14.02 -4.92 -27.98
CA LYS A 169 13.53 -3.53 -28.11
C LYS A 169 12.02 -3.47 -28.38
N ALA A 170 11.47 -4.49 -29.03
CA ALA A 170 10.05 -4.63 -29.29
C ALA A 170 9.28 -5.33 -28.15
N SER A 171 9.98 -5.78 -27.09
CA SER A 171 9.38 -6.49 -25.96
C SER A 171 9.04 -5.51 -24.84
N MET A 172 7.83 -5.61 -24.29
CA MET A 172 7.43 -4.97 -23.03
C MET A 172 6.84 -6.05 -22.10
N PRO A 173 7.42 -6.28 -20.90
CA PRO A 173 8.58 -5.59 -20.35
C PRO A 173 9.88 -6.02 -21.06
N ILE A 174 10.94 -5.24 -20.85
CA ILE A 174 12.29 -5.59 -21.32
C ILE A 174 12.90 -6.60 -20.35
N THR A 175 13.10 -7.84 -20.82
CA THR A 175 13.59 -8.95 -19.98
C THR A 175 15.06 -9.29 -20.21
N GLU A 176 15.69 -8.76 -21.26
CA GLU A 176 17.06 -9.17 -21.65
C GLU A 176 17.85 -8.00 -22.23
N GLY A 177 19.10 -7.84 -21.79
CA GLY A 177 19.99 -6.80 -22.29
C GLY A 177 21.18 -6.50 -21.39
N ILE A 178 21.86 -5.40 -21.68
CA ILE A 178 22.99 -4.91 -20.86
C ILE A 178 22.44 -4.27 -19.58
N ILE A 179 23.07 -4.54 -18.45
CA ILE A 179 22.77 -3.86 -17.19
C ILE A 179 23.55 -2.53 -17.09
N GLU A 180 22.81 -1.46 -16.81
CA GLU A 180 23.36 -0.17 -16.45
C GLU A 180 22.93 0.19 -15.03
N VAL A 181 23.81 0.86 -14.28
CA VAL A 181 23.56 1.32 -12.91
C VAL A 181 23.73 2.83 -12.83
N LYS A 182 22.87 3.50 -12.08
CA LYS A 182 22.95 4.94 -11.84
C LYS A 182 23.84 5.20 -10.64
N HIS A 183 24.92 5.94 -10.86
CA HIS A 183 25.89 6.29 -9.83
C HIS A 183 26.30 7.75 -9.99
N HIS A 184 26.11 8.56 -8.94
CA HIS A 184 26.19 10.02 -8.97
C HIS A 184 25.41 10.65 -10.14
N GLY A 185 24.13 10.27 -10.27
CA GLY A 185 23.21 10.81 -11.30
C GLY A 185 23.49 10.39 -12.74
N ARG A 186 24.53 9.60 -13.02
CA ARG A 186 24.88 9.15 -14.38
C ARG A 186 24.75 7.64 -14.54
N TRP A 187 24.19 7.21 -15.66
CA TRP A 187 24.13 5.80 -16.05
C TRP A 187 25.52 5.28 -16.44
N ARG A 188 25.95 4.21 -15.78
CA ARG A 188 27.26 3.58 -15.94
C ARG A 188 27.12 2.11 -16.29
N GLN A 189 28.11 1.61 -17.02
CA GLN A 189 28.20 0.21 -17.42
C GLN A 189 28.84 -0.63 -16.31
N VAL A 190 28.41 -1.89 -16.22
CA VAL A 190 28.98 -2.89 -15.32
C VAL A 190 29.84 -3.88 -16.12
N CYS A 191 31.02 -4.21 -15.59
CA CYS A 191 31.92 -5.21 -16.18
C CYS A 191 31.34 -6.62 -16.02
N ASP A 192 31.49 -7.47 -17.04
CA ASP A 192 31.04 -8.87 -17.01
C ASP A 192 31.98 -9.81 -16.25
N GLN A 193 33.21 -9.37 -15.95
CA GLN A 193 34.21 -10.20 -15.27
C GLN A 193 33.76 -10.48 -13.83
N GLY A 194 33.64 -11.77 -13.50
CA GLY A 194 33.10 -12.21 -12.21
C GLY A 194 31.58 -12.04 -12.09
N TRP A 195 30.86 -11.75 -13.18
CA TRP A 195 29.40 -11.67 -13.17
C TRP A 195 28.77 -13.07 -13.11
N THR A 196 28.09 -13.37 -12.00
CA THR A 196 27.47 -14.68 -11.75
C THR A 196 25.95 -14.64 -11.93
N LEU A 197 25.31 -15.82 -11.84
CA LEU A 197 23.85 -15.91 -11.83
C LEU A 197 23.26 -15.26 -10.57
N ASN A 198 23.95 -15.33 -9.42
CA ASN A 198 23.54 -14.64 -8.18
C ASN A 198 23.48 -13.12 -8.35
N ASN A 199 24.44 -12.53 -9.07
CA ASN A 199 24.37 -11.10 -9.41
C ASN A 199 23.15 -10.79 -10.27
N SER A 200 22.83 -11.69 -11.21
CA SER A 200 21.68 -11.57 -12.09
C SER A 200 20.37 -11.71 -11.33
N ARG A 201 20.30 -12.59 -10.32
CA ARG A 201 19.16 -12.75 -9.40
C ARG A 201 18.81 -11.45 -8.69
N VAL A 202 19.79 -10.80 -8.05
CA VAL A 202 19.59 -9.54 -7.34
C VAL A 202 19.12 -8.44 -8.30
N VAL A 203 19.75 -8.34 -9.47
CA VAL A 203 19.37 -7.36 -10.52
C VAL A 203 17.97 -7.60 -11.05
N CYS A 204 17.61 -8.84 -11.37
CA CYS A 204 16.27 -9.19 -11.84
C CYS A 204 15.23 -8.88 -10.76
N GLY A 205 15.51 -9.22 -9.50
CA GLY A 205 14.66 -8.85 -8.36
C GLY A 205 14.43 -7.34 -8.26
N MET A 206 15.49 -6.54 -8.30
CA MET A 206 15.37 -5.08 -8.26
C MET A 206 14.59 -4.49 -9.45
N LEU A 207 14.62 -5.17 -10.61
CA LEU A 207 13.86 -4.78 -11.80
C LEU A 207 12.41 -5.28 -11.79
N GLY A 208 11.99 -5.97 -10.73
CA GLY A 208 10.65 -6.48 -10.56
C GLY A 208 10.40 -7.87 -11.13
N PHE A 209 11.44 -8.60 -11.51
CA PHE A 209 11.31 -9.96 -12.02
C PHE A 209 11.60 -11.01 -10.94
N PRO A 210 10.79 -12.08 -10.85
CA PRO A 210 10.90 -13.09 -9.79
C PRO A 210 12.12 -13.99 -9.91
N GLY A 211 12.79 -14.00 -11.06
CA GLY A 211 13.98 -14.80 -11.25
C GLY A 211 14.78 -14.49 -12.51
N GLU A 212 15.80 -15.30 -12.70
CA GLU A 212 16.89 -15.10 -13.66
C GLU A 212 17.17 -16.37 -14.47
N VAL A 213 17.69 -16.20 -15.68
CA VAL A 213 18.18 -17.30 -16.54
C VAL A 213 19.54 -16.92 -17.11
N GLN A 214 20.41 -17.91 -17.29
CA GLN A 214 21.69 -17.71 -17.95
C GLN A 214 21.48 -17.22 -19.41
N PRO A 215 21.93 -15.99 -19.76
CA PRO A 215 21.85 -15.51 -21.14
C PRO A 215 22.88 -16.23 -22.03
N ASN A 216 22.69 -16.17 -23.36
CA ASN A 216 23.64 -16.74 -24.32
C ASN A 216 24.90 -15.85 -24.42
N ILE A 217 25.81 -16.00 -23.44
CA ILE A 217 27.04 -15.20 -23.34
C ILE A 217 27.91 -15.32 -24.60
N LYS A 218 27.96 -16.49 -25.25
CA LYS A 218 28.74 -16.68 -26.49
C LYS A 218 28.24 -15.76 -27.60
N PHE A 219 26.92 -15.65 -27.76
CA PHE A 219 26.29 -14.76 -28.74
C PHE A 219 26.57 -13.28 -28.42
N TYR A 220 26.39 -12.84 -27.18
CA TYR A 220 26.67 -11.46 -26.79
C TYR A 220 28.16 -11.12 -26.89
N ARG A 221 29.06 -12.06 -26.60
CA ARG A 221 30.50 -11.90 -26.79
C ARG A 221 30.88 -11.80 -28.26
N LYS A 222 30.24 -12.57 -29.14
CA LYS A 222 30.39 -12.42 -30.61
C LYS A 222 29.95 -11.02 -31.05
N LEU A 223 28.77 -10.56 -30.61
CA LEU A 223 28.28 -9.20 -30.90
C LEU A 223 29.21 -8.11 -30.37
N TRP A 224 29.73 -8.28 -29.15
CA TRP A 224 30.70 -7.38 -28.54
C TRP A 224 31.99 -7.30 -29.35
N ASN A 225 32.56 -8.45 -29.70
CA ASN A 225 33.78 -8.54 -30.51
C ASN A 225 33.59 -7.92 -31.90
N LEU A 226 32.42 -8.12 -32.53
CA LEU A 226 32.06 -7.47 -33.79
C LEU A 226 32.01 -5.94 -33.66
N LYS A 227 31.41 -5.41 -32.59
CA LYS A 227 31.43 -3.96 -32.30
C LYS A 227 32.82 -3.42 -31.96
N MET A 228 33.70 -4.26 -31.42
CA MET A 228 35.07 -3.88 -31.02
C MET A 228 36.09 -4.00 -32.14
N LYS A 229 35.78 -4.73 -33.23
CA LYS A 229 36.59 -4.68 -34.47
C LYS A 229 36.48 -3.28 -35.06
N GLN A 230 37.56 -2.51 -35.02
CA GLN A 230 37.67 -1.29 -35.83
C GLN A 230 37.52 -1.63 -37.31
N PRO A 231 36.96 -0.73 -38.15
CA PRO A 231 37.32 -0.71 -39.56
C PRO A 231 38.76 -0.21 -39.64
N LYS A 232 39.75 -1.11 -39.54
CA LYS A 232 41.10 -0.81 -39.98
C LYS A 232 41.12 -0.93 -41.50
N SER A 233 41.30 0.22 -42.15
CA SER A 233 42.00 0.41 -43.43
C SER A 233 41.58 -0.46 -44.63
N SER A 234 40.57 -0.03 -45.37
CA SER A 234 40.56 -0.07 -46.85
C SER A 234 39.27 0.57 -47.38
N ALA A 235 39.22 1.89 -47.44
CA ALA A 235 38.28 2.59 -48.32
C ALA A 235 39.05 3.69 -49.05
N PRO A 236 39.00 3.74 -50.39
CA PRO A 236 39.67 4.79 -51.16
C PRO A 236 39.05 6.16 -50.82
N ALA A 237 39.87 7.21 -50.92
CA ALA A 237 39.44 8.58 -50.74
C ALA A 237 38.30 8.93 -51.71
N GLY A 238 37.10 9.22 -51.19
CA GLY A 238 35.97 9.66 -52.02
C GLY A 238 34.55 9.41 -51.52
N ALA A 239 34.33 8.79 -50.35
CA ALA A 239 32.97 8.57 -49.84
C ALA A 239 32.64 9.48 -48.65
N VAL A 240 31.79 10.47 -48.89
CA VAL A 240 31.11 11.24 -47.83
C VAL A 240 30.16 10.30 -47.09
N LEU A 241 30.53 9.88 -45.89
CA LEU A 241 29.64 9.16 -44.97
C LEU A 241 29.57 9.90 -43.63
N SER A 242 28.51 10.72 -43.51
CA SER A 242 27.64 10.91 -42.33
C SER A 242 28.25 10.58 -40.96
N MET A 243 28.54 11.64 -40.17
CA MET A 243 28.39 11.89 -38.71
C MET A 243 28.31 10.74 -37.66
N SER A 244 28.60 9.50 -38.02
CA SER A 244 28.27 8.29 -37.26
C SER A 244 29.52 7.55 -36.77
N VAL A 245 30.68 7.78 -37.40
CA VAL A 245 31.92 7.05 -37.12
C VAL A 245 32.69 7.65 -35.94
N GLU A 246 32.68 8.97 -35.77
CA GLU A 246 33.32 9.66 -34.63
C GLU A 246 32.60 9.38 -33.31
N ARG A 247 31.27 9.26 -33.31
CA ARG A 247 30.49 8.86 -32.12
C ARG A 247 30.84 7.44 -31.66
N VAL A 248 31.10 6.53 -32.59
CA VAL A 248 31.51 5.14 -32.30
C VAL A 248 32.97 5.08 -31.82
N LYS A 249 33.87 5.89 -32.40
CA LYS A 249 35.26 6.08 -31.93
C LYS A 249 35.30 6.60 -30.49
N MET A 250 34.45 7.57 -30.15
CA MET A 250 34.36 8.15 -28.80
C MET A 250 33.76 7.19 -27.75
N LEU A 251 32.81 6.33 -28.15
CA LEU A 251 32.18 5.32 -27.29
C LEU A 251 33.06 4.07 -27.10
N SER A 252 33.87 3.71 -28.10
CA SER A 252 34.81 2.56 -28.07
C SER A 252 36.11 2.86 -27.30
N GLN A 253 36.59 4.11 -27.33
CA GLN A 253 37.83 4.52 -26.64
C GLN A 253 37.67 4.78 -25.14
N LYS A 254 36.45 5.04 -24.65
CA LYS A 254 36.18 5.15 -23.21
C LYS A 254 35.89 3.78 -22.61
N LYS A 255 36.94 2.96 -22.40
CA LYS A 255 36.95 1.78 -21.49
C LYS A 255 36.72 2.19 -20.02
N MET A 256 35.67 2.94 -19.74
CA MET A 256 35.32 3.44 -18.41
C MET A 256 34.19 2.59 -17.84
N TYR A 257 34.52 1.34 -17.50
CA TYR A 257 33.69 0.56 -16.58
C TYR A 257 33.85 1.21 -15.22
N TRP A 258 32.80 1.89 -14.75
CA TRP A 258 32.83 2.52 -13.44
C TRP A 258 32.57 1.50 -12.34
N ILE A 259 31.74 0.49 -12.61
CA ILE A 259 31.63 -0.66 -11.73
C ILE A 259 32.51 -1.78 -12.29
N HIS A 260 33.58 -2.07 -11.56
CA HIS A 260 34.60 -3.03 -11.95
C HIS A 260 34.20 -4.46 -11.61
N LYS A 261 33.63 -4.67 -10.42
CA LYS A 261 33.24 -6.00 -9.92
C LYS A 261 32.00 -5.88 -9.06
N VAL A 262 31.11 -6.85 -9.16
CA VAL A 262 29.94 -7.01 -8.30
C VAL A 262 29.95 -8.44 -7.80
N THR A 263 29.79 -8.64 -6.50
CA THR A 263 29.73 -9.95 -5.87
C THR A 263 28.56 -9.99 -4.90
N CYS A 264 27.49 -10.65 -5.33
CA CYS A 264 26.29 -10.91 -4.53
C CYS A 264 26.24 -12.38 -4.12
N SER A 265 25.71 -12.63 -2.92
CA SER A 265 25.38 -13.99 -2.48
C SER A 265 24.09 -14.51 -3.14
N GLY A 266 23.19 -13.64 -3.62
CA GLY A 266 21.94 -13.96 -4.32
C GLY A 266 20.67 -13.83 -3.46
N LYS A 267 20.83 -13.63 -2.15
CA LYS A 267 19.74 -13.38 -1.20
C LYS A 267 19.44 -11.89 -1.00
N GLU A 268 20.34 -11.02 -1.44
CA GLU A 268 20.22 -9.58 -1.23
C GLU A 268 19.01 -9.01 -2.00
N PRO A 269 18.23 -8.13 -1.37
CA PRO A 269 17.11 -7.47 -2.03
C PRO A 269 17.57 -6.36 -3.00
N HIS A 270 18.78 -5.83 -2.80
CA HIS A 270 19.35 -4.71 -3.55
C HIS A 270 20.86 -4.84 -3.73
N LEU A 271 21.41 -4.35 -4.85
CA LEU A 271 22.86 -4.31 -5.12
C LEU A 271 23.68 -3.48 -4.12
N ALA A 272 23.02 -2.66 -3.30
CA ALA A 272 23.67 -1.84 -2.29
C ALA A 272 24.16 -2.69 -1.10
N TYR A 273 23.57 -3.87 -0.95
CA TYR A 273 23.95 -4.88 0.04
C TYR A 273 24.96 -5.90 -0.52
N CYS A 274 25.31 -5.81 -1.81
CA CYS A 274 26.36 -6.64 -2.39
C CYS A 274 27.73 -5.95 -2.26
N ASP A 275 28.80 -6.74 -2.33
CA ASP A 275 30.14 -6.18 -2.47
C ASP A 275 30.35 -5.67 -3.91
N VAL A 276 30.39 -4.34 -4.05
CA VAL A 276 30.52 -3.67 -5.35
C VAL A 276 31.83 -2.89 -5.41
N MET A 277 32.74 -3.21 -6.32
CA MET A 277 33.97 -2.45 -6.51
C MET A 277 33.79 -1.37 -7.59
N VAL A 278 33.93 -0.11 -7.21
CA VAL A 278 33.94 1.03 -8.13
C VAL A 278 35.37 1.27 -8.61
N SER A 279 35.56 1.50 -9.91
CA SER A 279 36.86 1.82 -10.50
C SER A 279 37.42 3.13 -9.91
N PRO A 280 38.66 3.13 -9.36
CA PRO A 280 39.36 4.36 -9.01
C PRO A 280 39.53 5.26 -10.24
N LYS A 281 39.51 6.59 -10.05
CA LYS A 281 39.76 7.56 -11.14
C LYS A 281 41.12 7.35 -11.82
N THR A 282 42.07 6.75 -11.11
CA THR A 282 43.48 6.55 -11.51
C THR A 282 43.76 5.22 -12.21
N LEU A 283 42.89 4.20 -12.10
CA LEU A 283 43.10 2.90 -12.74
C LEU A 283 42.35 2.81 -14.09
N LYS A 284 43.08 2.89 -15.21
CA LYS A 284 42.58 2.53 -16.54
C LYS A 284 43.48 1.44 -17.14
N PRO A 285 42.94 0.30 -17.63
CA PRO A 285 41.52 0.00 -17.85
C PRO A 285 40.91 -0.90 -16.76
N ALA A 286 39.80 -0.46 -16.17
CA ALA A 286 39.07 -1.15 -15.11
C ALA A 286 38.19 -2.34 -15.55
N CYS A 287 38.54 -3.04 -16.64
CA CYS A 287 37.87 -4.27 -17.12
C CYS A 287 38.66 -4.78 -18.34
N LYS A 288 39.90 -5.25 -18.14
CA LYS A 288 40.76 -5.70 -19.24
C LYS A 288 40.13 -6.95 -19.89
N ASN A 289 39.86 -6.89 -21.20
CA ASN A 289 39.25 -7.97 -21.99
C ASN A 289 37.80 -8.37 -21.60
N GLY A 290 37.11 -7.58 -20.77
CA GLY A 290 35.70 -7.80 -20.48
C GLY A 290 34.75 -7.13 -21.47
N MET A 291 33.47 -7.47 -21.34
CA MET A 291 32.33 -6.85 -22.02
C MET A 291 31.36 -6.28 -20.99
N HIS A 292 30.26 -5.69 -21.45
CA HIS A 292 29.18 -5.31 -20.55
C HIS A 292 28.50 -6.53 -19.96
N ALA A 293 28.19 -6.50 -18.66
CA ALA A 293 27.37 -7.52 -18.03
C ALA A 293 25.98 -7.57 -18.69
N VAL A 294 25.50 -8.79 -18.95
CA VAL A 294 24.23 -9.06 -19.61
C VAL A 294 23.36 -9.87 -18.66
N VAL A 295 22.10 -9.49 -18.56
CA VAL A 295 21.11 -10.18 -17.73
C VAL A 295 19.93 -10.63 -18.59
N LYS A 296 19.29 -11.71 -18.15
CA LYS A 296 18.03 -12.20 -18.70
C LYS A 296 17.14 -12.64 -17.53
N CYS A 297 15.98 -12.00 -17.43
CA CYS A 297 15.04 -12.20 -16.32
C CYS A 297 13.81 -13.00 -16.76
N LEU A 298 13.21 -13.73 -15.82
CA LEU A 298 11.98 -14.49 -15.99
C LEU A 298 10.76 -13.60 -15.75
N THR A 299 9.71 -13.80 -16.54
CA THR A 299 8.38 -13.24 -16.24
C THR A 299 7.56 -14.24 -15.43
N SER A 300 6.58 -13.76 -14.65
CA SER A 300 5.67 -14.62 -13.87
C SER A 300 5.02 -15.74 -14.72
N THR A 301 4.61 -15.42 -15.96
CA THR A 301 4.05 -16.39 -16.94
C THR A 301 5.02 -17.48 -17.42
N GLN A 302 6.33 -17.29 -17.23
CA GLN A 302 7.35 -18.28 -17.58
C GLN A 302 7.70 -19.21 -16.42
N LEU A 303 7.40 -18.81 -15.17
CA LEU A 303 7.53 -19.69 -14.01
C LEU A 303 6.46 -20.80 -14.00
N THR A 304 5.30 -20.55 -14.60
CA THR A 304 4.18 -21.50 -14.66
C THR A 304 4.23 -22.45 -15.86
N LYS A 305 5.18 -22.29 -16.79
CA LYS A 305 5.35 -23.21 -17.93
C LYS A 305 6.27 -24.38 -17.55
N PRO A 306 5.80 -25.64 -17.55
CA PRO A 306 6.69 -26.77 -17.37
C PRO A 306 7.68 -26.84 -18.55
N ASN A 307 8.96 -27.02 -18.23
CA ASN A 307 9.98 -27.36 -19.23
C ASN A 307 9.69 -28.78 -19.76
N GLY A 308 8.97 -28.90 -20.87
CA GLY A 308 8.74 -30.18 -21.54
C GLY A 308 7.91 -30.03 -22.80
N LYS A 309 8.41 -30.58 -23.92
CA LYS A 309 7.78 -30.54 -25.27
C LYS A 309 6.44 -31.30 -25.42
N ASN A 310 5.76 -31.67 -24.33
CA ASN A 310 4.49 -32.40 -24.37
C ASN A 310 3.38 -31.60 -23.67
N SER A 311 2.80 -30.65 -24.39
CA SER A 311 1.65 -29.86 -23.96
C SER A 311 0.34 -30.59 -24.25
N LYS A 312 -0.12 -31.45 -23.32
CA LYS A 312 -1.53 -31.86 -23.19
C LYS A 312 -1.85 -32.21 -21.73
N LYS A 313 -1.94 -31.19 -20.89
CA LYS A 313 -2.74 -31.13 -19.66
C LYS A 313 -2.56 -29.71 -19.09
N VAL A 314 -3.63 -28.92 -19.06
CA VAL A 314 -3.65 -27.66 -18.31
C VAL A 314 -3.47 -28.05 -16.84
N PRO A 315 -2.40 -27.62 -16.15
CA PRO A 315 -2.26 -27.92 -14.74
C PRO A 315 -3.43 -27.30 -13.98
N LYS A 316 -4.08 -28.06 -13.10
CA LYS A 316 -4.95 -27.50 -12.05
C LYS A 316 -4.13 -26.39 -11.37
N MET A 317 -4.60 -25.15 -11.41
CA MET A 317 -3.97 -24.04 -10.69
C MET A 317 -3.97 -24.42 -9.21
N THR A 318 -2.81 -24.75 -8.63
CA THR A 318 -2.67 -24.90 -7.19
C THR A 318 -3.05 -23.58 -6.55
N GLU A 319 -3.97 -23.60 -5.57
CA GLU A 319 -4.43 -22.39 -4.89
C GLU A 319 -3.24 -21.57 -4.36
N PRO A 320 -3.28 -20.23 -4.48
CA PRO A 320 -2.24 -19.39 -3.92
C PRO A 320 -2.26 -19.50 -2.39
N VAL A 321 -1.10 -19.76 -1.80
CA VAL A 321 -0.92 -19.85 -0.34
C VAL A 321 -0.61 -18.49 0.31
N VAL A 322 -0.42 -17.45 -0.51
CA VAL A 322 -0.15 -16.07 -0.08
C VAL A 322 -0.94 -15.07 -0.93
N ARG A 323 -1.33 -13.94 -0.33
CA ARG A 323 -1.98 -12.82 -1.03
C ARG A 323 -1.62 -11.49 -0.40
N LEU A 324 -1.81 -10.41 -1.17
CA LEU A 324 -1.73 -9.03 -0.67
C LEU A 324 -3.14 -8.42 -0.65
N ARG A 325 -3.42 -7.61 0.38
CA ARG A 325 -4.68 -6.88 0.58
C ARG A 325 -4.45 -5.41 0.91
N ALA A 326 -5.48 -4.58 0.69
CA ALA A 326 -5.50 -3.15 1.02
C ALA A 326 -4.32 -2.32 0.47
N GLY A 327 -3.71 -2.78 -0.62
CA GLY A 327 -2.60 -2.09 -1.30
C GLY A 327 -3.09 -1.13 -2.39
N PRO A 328 -2.67 0.16 -2.37
CA PRO A 328 -3.07 1.14 -3.39
C PRO A 328 -2.47 0.83 -4.77
N HIS A 329 -1.36 0.09 -4.79
CA HIS A 329 -0.67 -0.29 -6.01
C HIS A 329 -0.53 -1.81 -6.07
N ALA A 330 -0.37 -2.31 -7.29
CA ALA A 330 0.00 -3.71 -7.48
C ALA A 330 1.29 -4.03 -6.72
N GLY A 331 1.46 -5.26 -6.23
CA GLY A 331 2.65 -5.65 -5.48
C GLY A 331 2.83 -4.91 -4.15
N GLU A 332 1.83 -4.18 -3.68
CA GLU A 332 1.80 -3.53 -2.37
C GLU A 332 0.61 -4.08 -1.58
N GLY A 333 0.73 -4.15 -0.26
CA GLY A 333 -0.39 -4.51 0.61
C GLY A 333 0.02 -5.23 1.89
N ARG A 334 -0.96 -5.39 2.79
CA ARG A 334 -0.89 -6.29 3.94
C ARG A 334 -0.68 -7.73 3.47
N VAL A 335 0.17 -8.46 4.17
CA VAL A 335 0.51 -9.85 3.85
C VAL A 335 -0.46 -10.80 4.53
N GLU A 336 -1.12 -11.64 3.74
CA GLU A 336 -1.97 -12.72 4.25
C GLU A 336 -1.51 -14.07 3.71
N VAL A 337 -1.51 -15.07 4.59
CA VAL A 337 -1.11 -16.46 4.33
C VAL A 337 -2.28 -17.39 4.56
N LEU A 338 -2.40 -18.41 3.72
CA LEU A 338 -3.42 -19.45 3.86
C LEU A 338 -2.84 -20.60 4.69
N ARG A 339 -3.36 -20.83 5.90
CA ARG A 339 -3.00 -21.99 6.74
C ARG A 339 -4.25 -22.66 7.28
N ASN A 340 -4.25 -23.99 7.26
CA ASN A 340 -5.39 -24.81 7.67
C ASN A 340 -6.70 -24.41 6.97
N GLY A 341 -6.59 -23.97 5.71
CA GLY A 341 -7.74 -23.55 4.91
C GLY A 341 -8.33 -22.18 5.25
N LYS A 342 -7.78 -21.46 6.23
CA LYS A 342 -8.22 -20.12 6.64
C LYS A 342 -7.11 -19.08 6.37
N TRP A 343 -7.46 -17.96 5.77
CA TRP A 343 -6.56 -16.82 5.60
C TRP A 343 -6.31 -16.14 6.94
N GLY A 344 -5.09 -15.65 7.11
CA GLY A 344 -4.67 -14.90 8.30
C GLY A 344 -3.39 -14.13 8.04
N THR A 345 -3.06 -13.21 8.93
CA THR A 345 -1.98 -12.23 8.73
C THR A 345 -0.64 -12.73 9.28
N ILE A 346 0.42 -11.94 9.04
CA ILE A 346 1.75 -12.12 9.61
C ILE A 346 2.03 -10.94 10.53
N CYS A 347 2.50 -11.19 11.75
CA CYS A 347 2.95 -10.16 12.69
C CYS A 347 4.32 -9.60 12.28
N ASP A 348 4.54 -8.32 12.54
CA ASP A 348 5.68 -7.56 12.04
C ASP A 348 6.95 -7.66 12.88
N ASP A 349 6.93 -8.39 14.01
CA ASP A 349 8.14 -8.61 14.81
C ASP A 349 9.22 -9.27 13.94
N LYS A 350 10.39 -8.63 13.89
CA LYS A 350 11.54 -9.06 13.06
C LYS A 350 11.21 -9.21 11.56
N TRP A 351 10.09 -8.66 11.10
CA TRP A 351 9.80 -8.54 9.68
C TRP A 351 10.90 -7.73 9.01
N ASN A 352 11.39 -8.19 7.86
CA ASN A 352 12.57 -7.60 7.24
C ASN A 352 12.55 -7.76 5.72
N LEU A 353 13.43 -7.01 5.07
CA LEU A 353 13.47 -6.91 3.61
C LEU A 353 13.80 -8.23 2.90
N ILE A 354 14.50 -9.16 3.57
CA ILE A 354 14.81 -10.48 3.00
C ILE A 354 13.54 -11.35 3.01
N SER A 355 12.84 -11.40 4.14
CA SER A 355 11.56 -12.13 4.25
C SER A 355 10.51 -11.56 3.29
N ALA A 356 10.36 -10.24 3.25
CA ALA A 356 9.51 -9.56 2.29
C ALA A 356 9.88 -9.87 0.82
N SER A 357 11.17 -10.02 0.51
CA SER A 357 11.63 -10.38 -0.85
C SER A 357 11.35 -11.83 -1.23
N VAL A 358 11.26 -12.76 -0.27
CA VAL A 358 10.77 -14.13 -0.54
C VAL A 358 9.31 -14.06 -0.97
N LEU A 359 8.47 -13.37 -0.20
CA LEU A 359 7.06 -13.17 -0.52
C LEU A 359 6.84 -12.49 -1.89
N CYS A 360 7.56 -11.41 -2.20
CA CYS A 360 7.43 -10.73 -3.49
C CYS A 360 7.75 -11.66 -4.67
N ARG A 361 8.79 -12.50 -4.56
CA ARG A 361 9.16 -13.47 -5.60
C ARG A 361 8.15 -14.61 -5.72
N GLU A 362 7.61 -15.07 -4.60
CA GLU A 362 6.53 -16.07 -4.55
C GLU A 362 5.29 -15.58 -5.31
N LEU A 363 4.92 -14.31 -5.13
CA LEU A 363 3.83 -13.63 -5.85
C LEU A 363 4.16 -13.32 -7.32
N GLY A 364 5.38 -13.63 -7.80
CA GLY A 364 5.80 -13.40 -9.17
C GLY A 364 6.29 -11.98 -9.47
N TYR A 365 6.52 -11.17 -8.44
CA TYR A 365 7.20 -9.87 -8.51
C TYR A 365 8.71 -10.03 -8.29
N GLY A 366 9.43 -8.90 -8.20
CA GLY A 366 10.86 -8.91 -7.92
C GLY A 366 11.21 -9.05 -6.44
N SER A 367 12.27 -8.38 -6.00
CA SER A 367 12.58 -8.20 -4.59
C SER A 367 11.66 -7.17 -3.95
N ALA A 368 11.57 -7.19 -2.62
CA ALA A 368 10.91 -6.13 -1.88
C ALA A 368 11.70 -4.83 -1.99
N LYS A 369 10.99 -3.75 -2.29
CA LYS A 369 11.46 -2.38 -2.13
C LYS A 369 11.41 -1.97 -0.66
N GLU A 370 10.36 -2.38 0.05
CA GLU A 370 10.12 -2.04 1.44
C GLU A 370 9.45 -3.19 2.19
N ALA A 371 9.85 -3.37 3.44
CA ALA A 371 9.15 -4.19 4.43
C ALA A 371 8.44 -3.21 5.37
N ILE A 372 7.13 -3.32 5.48
CA ILE A 372 6.27 -2.34 6.14
C ILE A 372 5.72 -2.96 7.43
N PHE A 373 5.61 -2.13 8.47
CA PHE A 373 5.28 -2.49 9.85
C PHE A 373 4.06 -1.69 10.32
N GLY A 374 3.47 -2.06 11.44
CA GLY A 374 2.45 -1.29 12.17
C GLY A 374 1.12 -1.20 11.42
N ALA A 375 0.76 -2.22 10.64
CA ALA A 375 -0.46 -2.26 9.83
C ALA A 375 -0.68 -1.01 8.95
N GLN A 376 0.42 -0.36 8.49
CA GLN A 376 0.34 0.88 7.72
C GLN A 376 -0.44 0.76 6.41
N LEU A 377 -0.56 -0.46 5.86
CA LEU A 377 -1.37 -0.77 4.68
C LEU A 377 -2.72 -1.44 5.06
N GLY A 378 -3.26 -1.10 6.22
CA GLY A 378 -4.54 -1.59 6.74
C GLY A 378 -4.39 -2.81 7.66
N GLN A 379 -5.31 -2.94 8.61
CA GLN A 379 -5.36 -4.05 9.56
C GLN A 379 -6.10 -5.26 8.97
N GLY A 380 -5.74 -6.47 9.38
CA GLY A 380 -6.53 -7.67 9.12
C GLY A 380 -7.63 -7.89 10.16
N LEU A 381 -8.38 -8.96 9.96
CA LEU A 381 -9.31 -9.50 10.94
C LEU A 381 -9.11 -11.01 11.04
N GLY A 382 -9.28 -11.59 12.22
CA GLY A 382 -9.24 -13.04 12.43
C GLY A 382 -7.88 -13.54 12.92
N PRO A 383 -7.38 -14.68 12.43
CA PRO A 383 -6.15 -15.27 12.97
C PRO A 383 -4.91 -14.55 12.45
N ILE A 384 -3.95 -14.31 13.35
CA ILE A 384 -2.55 -14.04 12.99
C ILE A 384 -1.83 -15.39 12.95
N HIS A 385 -1.27 -15.76 11.80
CA HIS A 385 -0.76 -17.11 11.57
C HIS A 385 0.74 -17.27 11.84
N MET A 386 1.52 -16.20 11.65
CA MET A 386 2.98 -16.26 11.72
C MET A 386 3.52 -15.04 12.45
N ASN A 387 4.57 -15.23 13.25
CA ASN A 387 5.35 -14.17 13.87
C ASN A 387 6.86 -14.44 13.73
N GLU A 388 7.72 -13.43 13.87
CA GLU A 388 9.18 -13.53 13.79
C GLU A 388 9.66 -14.28 12.55
N VAL A 389 9.15 -13.89 11.37
CA VAL A 389 9.42 -14.59 10.11
C VAL A 389 10.84 -14.29 9.63
N LEU A 390 11.72 -15.28 9.75
CA LEU A 390 13.14 -15.20 9.42
C LEU A 390 13.48 -16.10 8.23
N CYS A 391 13.52 -15.50 7.04
CA CYS A 391 13.95 -16.16 5.82
C CYS A 391 15.47 -16.06 5.60
N THR A 392 16.04 -17.09 4.97
CA THR A 392 17.41 -17.09 4.45
C THR A 392 17.53 -16.30 3.15
N GLY A 393 16.42 -16.16 2.40
CA GLY A 393 16.31 -15.46 1.12
C GLY A 393 16.29 -16.38 -0.10
N TRP A 394 16.31 -17.69 0.09
CA TRP A 394 16.30 -18.72 -0.97
C TRP A 394 15.04 -19.56 -1.01
N GLU A 395 14.18 -19.42 -0.01
CA GLU A 395 12.88 -20.06 0.06
C GLU A 395 12.04 -19.70 -1.16
N LYS A 396 11.22 -20.65 -1.63
CA LYS A 396 10.27 -20.43 -2.74
C LYS A 396 8.94 -19.87 -2.26
N SER A 397 8.59 -20.16 -1.01
CA SER A 397 7.40 -19.63 -0.33
C SER A 397 7.77 -19.11 1.04
N ILE A 398 7.08 -18.06 1.50
CA ILE A 398 7.23 -17.50 2.84
C ILE A 398 6.92 -18.55 3.93
N THR A 399 6.03 -19.50 3.62
CA THR A 399 5.64 -20.60 4.51
C THR A 399 6.78 -21.59 4.78
N ASN A 400 7.83 -21.59 3.95
CA ASN A 400 9.04 -22.41 4.16
C ASN A 400 10.10 -21.70 5.03
N CYS A 401 9.91 -20.43 5.38
CA CYS A 401 10.83 -19.72 6.27
C CYS A 401 10.66 -20.19 7.72
N LYS A 402 11.65 -19.92 8.57
CA LYS A 402 11.52 -20.15 10.01
C LYS A 402 10.63 -19.06 10.60
N PHE A 403 9.63 -19.43 11.39
CA PHE A 403 8.74 -18.49 12.09
C PHE A 403 8.28 -19.09 13.43
N LYS A 404 7.68 -18.25 14.28
CA LYS A 404 6.98 -18.65 15.51
C LYS A 404 5.46 -18.58 15.28
N GLU A 405 4.71 -19.48 15.88
CA GLU A 405 3.25 -19.40 15.89
C GLU A 405 2.81 -18.15 16.66
N ALA A 406 1.98 -17.30 16.05
CA ALA A 406 1.65 -15.99 16.62
C ALA A 406 0.75 -16.08 17.88
N SER A 407 0.02 -17.20 18.05
CA SER A 407 -0.77 -17.49 19.26
C SER A 407 0.06 -17.49 20.55
N VAL A 408 1.38 -17.63 20.45
CA VAL A 408 2.33 -17.64 21.58
C VAL A 408 2.91 -16.25 21.87
N ALA A 409 2.80 -15.30 20.94
CA ALA A 409 3.50 -14.02 20.98
C ALA A 409 2.65 -12.82 21.46
N GLY A 410 1.32 -12.94 21.48
CA GLY A 410 0.42 -11.86 21.91
C GLY A 410 0.22 -10.74 20.88
N CYS A 411 0.63 -10.95 19.62
CA CYS A 411 0.48 -9.96 18.55
C CYS A 411 -0.98 -9.55 18.35
N GLN A 412 -1.18 -8.29 17.94
CA GLN A 412 -2.46 -7.73 17.55
C GLN A 412 -2.45 -7.28 16.08
N HIS A 413 -3.61 -6.95 15.53
CA HIS A 413 -3.72 -6.54 14.13
C HIS A 413 -3.11 -5.17 13.84
N GLU A 414 -2.80 -4.35 14.86
CA GLU A 414 -1.95 -3.17 14.71
C GLU A 414 -0.51 -3.52 14.30
N GLU A 415 -0.09 -4.77 14.47
CA GLU A 415 1.25 -5.28 14.15
C GLU A 415 1.25 -6.10 12.86
N ASP A 416 0.22 -6.00 12.03
CA ASP A 416 0.17 -6.72 10.77
C ASP A 416 1.23 -6.21 9.78
N ALA A 417 2.04 -7.14 9.27
CA ALA A 417 3.11 -6.89 8.34
C ALA A 417 2.60 -6.63 6.92
N ALA A 418 3.27 -5.73 6.21
CA ALA A 418 2.97 -5.38 4.83
C ALA A 418 4.24 -5.33 3.98
N VAL A 419 4.07 -5.26 2.65
CA VAL A 419 5.19 -5.23 1.70
C VAL A 419 4.93 -4.25 0.56
N LYS A 420 6.02 -3.73 -0.02
CA LYS A 420 6.04 -3.07 -1.33
C LYS A 420 7.06 -3.74 -2.22
N CYS A 421 6.60 -4.39 -3.28
CA CYS A 421 7.44 -5.15 -4.21
C CYS A 421 7.94 -4.29 -5.37
N ASN A 422 9.12 -4.63 -5.90
CA ASN A 422 9.53 -4.12 -7.20
C ASN A 422 8.70 -4.79 -8.30
N ILE A 423 8.22 -4.01 -9.26
CA ILE A 423 7.38 -4.45 -10.38
C ILE A 423 8.07 -4.04 -11.68
N PRO A 424 8.04 -4.88 -12.72
CA PRO A 424 8.73 -4.56 -13.95
C PRO A 424 8.04 -3.38 -14.65
N GLN A 425 8.85 -2.58 -15.35
CA GLN A 425 8.35 -1.47 -16.15
C GLN A 425 7.59 -2.00 -17.37
N MET A 426 6.27 -2.18 -17.22
CA MET A 426 5.38 -2.75 -18.25
C MET A 426 4.96 -1.71 -19.31
N GLY A 427 5.13 -0.42 -19.04
CA GLY A 427 4.74 0.66 -19.95
C GLY A 427 3.23 0.90 -20.07
N TYR A 428 2.41 0.27 -19.22
CA TYR A 428 0.95 0.43 -19.22
C TYR A 428 0.49 1.86 -18.94
N LYS A 429 1.27 2.64 -18.18
CA LYS A 429 0.99 4.07 -17.93
C LYS A 429 0.93 4.91 -19.21
N ASN A 430 1.63 4.52 -20.27
CA ASN A 430 1.66 5.27 -21.53
C ASN A 430 0.50 4.93 -22.48
N GLN A 431 -0.40 4.03 -22.07
CA GLN A 431 -1.53 3.56 -22.86
C GLN A 431 -2.88 4.13 -22.39
N ILE A 432 -2.88 4.91 -21.31
CA ILE A 432 -4.06 5.46 -20.65
C ILE A 432 -3.76 6.87 -20.13
N ARG A 433 -4.76 7.73 -20.04
CA ARG A 433 -4.68 9.04 -19.39
C ARG A 433 -6.05 9.51 -18.89
N LEU A 434 -6.04 10.44 -17.93
CA LEU A 434 -7.23 11.19 -17.51
C LEU A 434 -7.21 12.57 -18.17
N THR A 435 -8.37 13.03 -18.65
CA THR A 435 -8.53 14.36 -19.28
C THR A 435 -9.76 15.09 -18.75
N GLY A 436 -9.73 16.43 -18.79
CA GLY A 436 -10.86 17.28 -18.43
C GLY A 436 -11.14 17.45 -16.92
N GLY A 437 -10.50 16.66 -16.06
CA GLY A 437 -10.57 16.76 -14.60
C GLY A 437 -10.00 18.06 -14.04
N ARG A 438 -10.42 18.43 -12.81
CA ARG A 438 -9.89 19.60 -12.09
C ARG A 438 -8.53 19.31 -11.45
N SER A 439 -8.18 18.05 -11.27
CA SER A 439 -6.88 17.58 -10.75
C SER A 439 -6.33 16.42 -11.58
N LEU A 440 -5.15 15.92 -11.22
CA LEU A 440 -4.52 14.78 -11.92
C LEU A 440 -5.12 13.43 -11.54
N GLU A 441 -5.91 13.41 -10.48
CA GLU A 441 -6.54 12.23 -9.88
C GLU A 441 -7.97 12.01 -10.41
N GLU A 442 -8.49 12.91 -11.24
CA GLU A 442 -9.81 12.78 -11.81
C GLU A 442 -9.87 13.12 -13.29
N GLY A 443 -10.88 12.58 -13.97
CA GLY A 443 -11.19 12.95 -15.35
C GLY A 443 -11.79 11.81 -16.17
N THR A 444 -12.06 12.14 -17.43
CA THR A 444 -12.51 11.19 -18.44
C THR A 444 -11.37 10.24 -18.79
N VAL A 445 -11.67 8.93 -18.84
CA VAL A 445 -10.68 7.90 -19.14
C VAL A 445 -10.49 7.79 -20.65
N GLU A 446 -9.28 8.09 -21.11
CA GLU A 446 -8.88 7.89 -22.50
C GLU A 446 -7.82 6.80 -22.61
N VAL A 447 -7.96 5.92 -23.61
CA VAL A 447 -7.03 4.83 -23.91
C VAL A 447 -6.46 4.93 -25.31
N LEU A 448 -5.21 4.48 -25.47
CA LEU A 448 -4.51 4.44 -26.74
C LEU A 448 -4.66 3.04 -27.36
N VAL A 449 -5.49 2.93 -28.39
CA VAL A 449 -5.74 1.67 -29.10
C VAL A 449 -5.28 1.74 -30.56
N ASP A 450 -5.05 0.57 -31.16
CA ASP A 450 -4.72 0.46 -32.58
C ASP A 450 -6.01 0.36 -33.40
N VAL A 451 -6.26 1.33 -34.26
CA VAL A 451 -7.39 1.34 -35.19
C VAL A 451 -6.83 1.33 -36.60
N LYS A 452 -6.96 0.18 -37.29
CA LYS A 452 -6.48 -0.02 -38.67
C LYS A 452 -4.98 0.30 -38.86
N GLY A 453 -4.13 -0.04 -37.90
CA GLY A 453 -2.68 0.16 -37.95
C GLY A 453 -2.21 1.54 -37.48
N VAL A 454 -3.12 2.41 -37.04
CA VAL A 454 -2.82 3.74 -36.51
C VAL A 454 -3.20 3.78 -35.04
N LYS A 455 -2.24 4.18 -34.18
CA LYS A 455 -2.52 4.40 -32.76
C LYS A 455 -3.33 5.67 -32.57
N LYS A 456 -4.50 5.54 -31.95
CA LYS A 456 -5.45 6.63 -31.73
C LYS A 456 -5.92 6.64 -30.28
N TRP A 457 -6.01 7.85 -29.72
CA TRP A 457 -6.63 8.09 -28.42
C TRP A 457 -8.15 8.17 -28.58
N GLY A 458 -8.88 7.54 -27.67
CA GLY A 458 -10.32 7.71 -27.56
C GLY A 458 -10.84 7.33 -26.18
N ALA A 459 -12.12 7.62 -25.95
CA ALA A 459 -12.79 7.36 -24.69
C ALA A 459 -13.28 5.90 -24.56
N ILE A 460 -13.56 5.51 -23.32
CA ILE A 460 -14.26 4.26 -22.99
C ILE A 460 -15.75 4.58 -22.80
N CYS A 461 -16.65 3.72 -23.29
CA CYS A 461 -18.09 3.83 -23.05
C CYS A 461 -18.39 3.77 -21.53
N GLY A 462 -19.18 4.69 -21.01
CA GLY A 462 -19.58 4.73 -19.60
C GLY A 462 -20.66 3.71 -19.21
N GLU A 463 -21.28 3.02 -20.18
CA GLU A 463 -22.30 2.01 -19.91
C GLU A 463 -21.69 0.79 -19.20
N LEU A 464 -22.29 0.40 -18.08
CA LEU A 464 -21.80 -0.66 -17.17
C LEU A 464 -20.42 -0.36 -16.55
N TRP A 465 -19.95 0.89 -16.59
CA TRP A 465 -18.73 1.30 -15.91
C TRP A 465 -18.91 1.28 -14.40
N GLY A 466 -18.10 0.50 -13.70
CA GLY A 466 -18.19 0.27 -12.27
C GLY A 466 -16.86 0.49 -11.52
N MET A 467 -16.90 0.20 -10.22
CA MET A 467 -15.76 0.43 -9.33
C MET A 467 -14.57 -0.48 -9.63
N ASN A 468 -14.79 -1.72 -10.08
CA ASN A 468 -13.68 -2.62 -10.45
C ASN A 468 -12.88 -2.07 -11.64
N GLU A 469 -13.55 -1.51 -12.64
CA GLU A 469 -12.91 -0.88 -13.79
C GLU A 469 -12.15 0.37 -13.35
N ALA A 470 -12.77 1.21 -12.53
CA ALA A 470 -12.12 2.41 -11.99
C ALA A 470 -10.88 2.07 -11.15
N MET A 471 -10.93 1.02 -10.32
CA MET A 471 -9.81 0.54 -9.52
C MET A 471 -8.63 0.14 -10.41
N VAL A 472 -8.89 -0.56 -11.51
CA VAL A 472 -7.85 -0.92 -12.48
C VAL A 472 -7.24 0.33 -13.13
N VAL A 473 -8.05 1.34 -13.47
CA VAL A 473 -7.56 2.61 -14.04
C VAL A 473 -6.67 3.38 -13.06
N CYS A 474 -7.15 3.64 -11.84
CA CYS A 474 -6.40 4.37 -10.83
C CYS A 474 -5.09 3.65 -10.48
N ARG A 475 -5.13 2.32 -10.35
CA ARG A 475 -3.93 1.51 -10.12
C ARG A 475 -2.98 1.50 -11.32
N GLN A 476 -3.49 1.40 -12.55
CA GLN A 476 -2.66 1.44 -13.77
C GLN A 476 -1.90 2.75 -13.88
N LEU A 477 -2.53 3.87 -13.55
CA LEU A 477 -1.93 5.21 -13.53
C LEU A 477 -1.01 5.41 -12.32
N GLY A 478 -1.18 4.61 -11.26
CA GLY A 478 -0.48 4.73 -9.99
C GLY A 478 -0.96 5.93 -9.18
N LEU A 479 -2.29 6.10 -9.14
CA LEU A 479 -3.02 7.13 -8.40
C LEU A 479 -3.77 6.54 -7.18
N GLY A 480 -3.41 5.31 -6.78
CA GLY A 480 -4.03 4.58 -5.68
C GLY A 480 -5.34 3.89 -6.04
N PHE A 481 -6.31 3.98 -5.13
CA PHE A 481 -7.64 3.40 -5.21
C PHE A 481 -8.57 4.28 -6.06
N ALA A 482 -9.63 3.67 -6.61
CA ALA A 482 -10.73 4.44 -7.15
C ALA A 482 -11.59 4.97 -6.01
N ASN A 483 -11.80 6.28 -6.01
CA ASN A 483 -12.76 6.94 -5.15
C ASN A 483 -14.17 6.90 -5.78
N HIS A 484 -14.28 7.12 -7.10
CA HIS A 484 -15.55 7.02 -7.82
C HIS A 484 -15.37 6.46 -9.23
N ALA A 485 -16.37 5.70 -9.67
CA ALA A 485 -16.61 5.33 -11.05
C ALA A 485 -17.76 6.16 -11.62
N LEU A 486 -17.52 6.88 -12.71
CA LEU A 486 -18.49 7.80 -13.31
C LEU A 486 -18.90 7.28 -14.68
N GLN A 487 -20.21 7.08 -14.86
CA GLN A 487 -20.77 6.66 -16.15
C GLN A 487 -21.03 7.84 -17.09
N GLU A 488 -21.11 9.05 -16.54
CA GLU A 488 -21.33 10.29 -17.28
C GLU A 488 -20.36 11.38 -16.83
N THR A 489 -19.69 12.00 -17.80
CA THR A 489 -18.61 12.97 -17.59
C THR A 489 -18.90 14.30 -18.27
N TRP A 490 -20.17 14.69 -18.38
CA TRP A 490 -20.60 15.88 -19.13
C TRP A 490 -20.00 17.21 -18.64
N TYR A 491 -19.59 17.28 -17.37
CA TYR A 491 -19.01 18.47 -16.73
C TYR A 491 -17.50 18.60 -16.93
N TRP A 492 -16.82 17.55 -17.38
CA TRP A 492 -15.42 17.62 -17.80
C TRP A 492 -15.36 17.92 -19.29
N GLN A 493 -14.76 19.06 -19.64
CA GLN A 493 -14.49 19.37 -21.05
C GLN A 493 -13.33 18.46 -21.52
N GLY A 494 -13.68 17.31 -22.10
CA GLY A 494 -12.71 16.37 -22.65
C GLY A 494 -11.94 16.94 -23.83
N THR A 495 -10.87 16.24 -24.23
CA THR A 495 -10.18 16.57 -25.49
C THR A 495 -11.06 16.21 -26.70
N PRO A 496 -10.80 16.71 -27.92
CA PRO A 496 -11.51 16.26 -29.12
C PRO A 496 -11.47 14.73 -29.33
N GLY A 497 -10.48 14.04 -28.77
CA GLY A 497 -10.39 12.57 -28.76
C GLY A 497 -11.40 11.89 -27.82
N ALA A 498 -11.85 12.56 -26.76
CA ALA A 498 -12.88 12.04 -25.85
C ALA A 498 -14.28 11.98 -26.46
N LEU A 499 -14.49 12.60 -27.64
CA LEU A 499 -15.74 12.51 -28.40
C LEU A 499 -15.94 11.13 -29.05
N GLU A 500 -14.84 10.42 -29.34
CA GLU A 500 -14.90 9.12 -30.01
C GLU A 500 -14.66 7.99 -29.01
N VAL A 501 -15.63 7.08 -28.93
CA VAL A 501 -15.51 5.86 -28.14
C VAL A 501 -14.71 4.83 -28.91
N VAL A 502 -13.65 4.32 -28.30
CA VAL A 502 -12.75 3.32 -28.89
C VAL A 502 -12.76 1.99 -28.14
N MET A 503 -13.45 1.93 -27.00
CA MET A 503 -13.59 0.73 -26.17
C MET A 503 -14.95 0.73 -25.47
N SER A 504 -15.59 -0.44 -25.36
CA SER A 504 -16.93 -0.59 -24.75
C SER A 504 -17.11 -1.94 -24.08
N GLY A 505 -18.07 -2.03 -23.16
CA GLY A 505 -18.40 -3.27 -22.44
C GLY A 505 -17.21 -3.77 -21.62
N VAL A 506 -16.45 -2.84 -21.04
CA VAL A 506 -15.28 -3.17 -20.22
C VAL A 506 -15.77 -3.76 -18.92
N HIS A 507 -15.30 -4.96 -18.59
CA HIS A 507 -15.61 -5.65 -17.36
C HIS A 507 -14.33 -6.24 -16.77
N CYS A 508 -13.97 -5.75 -15.59
CA CYS A 508 -12.79 -6.13 -14.85
C CYS A 508 -13.15 -6.99 -13.63
N ILE A 509 -12.27 -7.94 -13.31
CA ILE A 509 -12.28 -8.67 -12.03
C ILE A 509 -11.72 -7.79 -10.90
N GLY A 510 -10.92 -6.78 -11.24
CA GLY A 510 -10.29 -5.84 -10.33
C GLY A 510 -8.84 -6.17 -9.99
N THR A 511 -8.26 -7.25 -10.53
CA THR A 511 -6.85 -7.67 -10.34
C THR A 511 -5.95 -7.34 -11.53
N GLU A 512 -6.53 -6.90 -12.64
CA GLU A 512 -5.85 -6.60 -13.88
C GLU A 512 -4.84 -5.46 -13.70
N MET A 513 -3.69 -5.57 -14.36
CA MET A 513 -2.63 -4.55 -14.28
C MET A 513 -2.85 -3.39 -15.26
N SER A 514 -3.78 -3.58 -16.21
CA SER A 514 -4.16 -2.59 -17.21
C SER A 514 -5.61 -2.82 -17.63
N ILE A 515 -6.33 -1.73 -17.90
CA ILE A 515 -7.71 -1.77 -18.39
C ILE A 515 -7.84 -2.55 -19.71
N LEU A 516 -6.77 -2.58 -20.52
CA LEU A 516 -6.71 -3.34 -21.78
C LEU A 516 -6.66 -4.86 -21.58
N GLN A 517 -6.46 -5.34 -20.35
CA GLN A 517 -6.50 -6.76 -20.00
C GLN A 517 -7.88 -7.21 -19.53
N CYS A 518 -8.74 -6.27 -19.15
CA CYS A 518 -10.12 -6.57 -18.78
C CYS A 518 -10.88 -7.10 -19.99
N ARG A 519 -11.94 -7.87 -19.75
CA ARG A 519 -12.81 -8.33 -20.82
C ARG A 519 -13.50 -7.11 -21.44
N HIS A 520 -13.49 -7.00 -22.76
CA HIS A 520 -14.20 -5.93 -23.47
C HIS A 520 -14.73 -6.44 -24.81
N HIS A 521 -15.67 -5.70 -25.41
CA HIS A 521 -16.19 -6.06 -26.72
C HIS A 521 -15.09 -5.97 -27.80
N SER A 522 -15.16 -6.87 -28.79
CA SER A 522 -14.26 -6.85 -29.96
C SER A 522 -14.64 -5.75 -30.95
N VAL A 523 -15.92 -5.36 -30.97
CA VAL A 523 -16.46 -4.23 -31.74
C VAL A 523 -17.05 -3.23 -30.76
N VAL A 524 -16.74 -1.95 -30.94
CA VAL A 524 -17.24 -0.89 -30.07
C VAL A 524 -18.75 -0.75 -30.24
N HIS A 525 -19.48 -0.92 -29.16
CA HIS A 525 -20.93 -0.73 -29.07
C HIS A 525 -21.25 0.17 -27.89
N CYS A 526 -21.71 1.39 -28.17
CA CYS A 526 -22.06 2.39 -27.15
C CYS A 526 -23.28 3.18 -27.66
N PRO A 527 -24.51 2.71 -27.41
CA PRO A 527 -25.75 3.29 -27.95
C PRO A 527 -25.95 4.76 -27.59
N ARG A 528 -25.52 5.17 -26.39
CA ARG A 528 -25.59 6.57 -25.91
C ARG A 528 -24.47 7.47 -26.47
N GLY A 529 -23.55 6.91 -27.27
CA GLY A 529 -22.44 7.63 -27.89
C GLY A 529 -21.29 7.97 -26.94
N GLY A 530 -20.31 8.75 -27.43
CA GLY A 530 -19.18 9.26 -26.66
C GLY A 530 -19.37 10.67 -26.11
N GLY A 531 -18.34 11.22 -25.47
CA GLY A 531 -18.37 12.56 -24.87
C GLY A 531 -19.04 12.57 -23.50
N ARG A 532 -20.33 12.91 -23.43
CA ARG A 532 -21.06 13.05 -22.14
C ARG A 532 -21.28 11.72 -21.41
N HIS A 533 -21.35 10.62 -22.15
CA HIS A 533 -21.51 9.25 -21.62
C HIS A 533 -20.19 8.46 -21.66
N SER A 534 -19.06 9.16 -21.67
CA SER A 534 -17.75 8.53 -21.53
C SER A 534 -17.51 8.14 -20.07
N ALA A 535 -16.78 7.05 -19.87
CA ALA A 535 -16.37 6.62 -18.55
C ALA A 535 -15.37 7.62 -17.92
N GLY A 536 -15.54 7.86 -16.63
CA GLY A 536 -14.69 8.70 -15.82
C GLY A 536 -14.30 8.05 -14.50
N VAL A 537 -13.23 8.56 -13.89
CA VAL A 537 -12.81 8.13 -12.56
C VAL A 537 -12.40 9.31 -11.70
N THR A 538 -12.48 9.12 -10.40
CA THR A 538 -11.71 9.90 -9.41
C THR A 538 -10.90 8.90 -8.58
N CYS A 539 -9.67 9.24 -8.26
CA CYS A 539 -8.73 8.38 -7.55
C CYS A 539 -8.34 8.97 -6.19
N THR A 540 -7.91 8.12 -5.26
CA THR A 540 -7.42 8.50 -3.94
C THR A 540 -6.29 7.58 -3.49
N GLU A 541 -5.31 8.12 -2.76
CA GLU A 541 -4.20 7.32 -2.21
C GLU A 541 -4.61 6.52 -0.94
N HIS A 542 -5.64 6.98 -0.24
CA HIS A 542 -6.14 6.38 0.99
C HIS A 542 -7.64 6.10 0.87
N ALA A 543 -8.05 4.91 1.29
CA ALA A 543 -9.44 4.48 1.31
C ALA A 543 -9.75 3.79 2.64
N PRO A 544 -11.01 3.87 3.13
CA PRO A 544 -11.48 3.02 4.22
C PRO A 544 -11.52 1.55 3.78
N ASP A 545 -11.77 0.65 4.72
CA ASP A 545 -11.99 -0.78 4.46
C ASP A 545 -12.94 -1.25 5.54
N ILE A 546 -14.21 -1.45 5.19
CA ILE A 546 -15.22 -1.84 6.16
C ILE A 546 -15.40 -3.35 6.18
N ILE A 547 -15.52 -3.91 7.37
CA ILE A 547 -15.66 -5.35 7.56
C ILE A 547 -16.63 -5.66 8.69
N LEU A 548 -17.50 -6.65 8.49
CA LEU A 548 -18.46 -7.09 9.50
C LEU A 548 -17.82 -8.08 10.48
N ASN A 549 -18.10 -7.91 11.77
CA ASN A 549 -17.73 -8.90 12.79
C ASN A 549 -18.65 -10.13 12.72
N ALA A 550 -18.20 -11.18 12.04
CA ALA A 550 -18.97 -12.40 11.82
C ALA A 550 -19.25 -13.18 13.11
N ASP A 551 -18.32 -13.22 14.06
CA ASP A 551 -18.47 -13.93 15.32
C ASP A 551 -19.59 -13.32 16.17
N LEU A 552 -19.62 -11.98 16.28
CA LEU A 552 -20.67 -11.28 17.02
C LEU A 552 -22.07 -11.48 16.39
N ALA A 553 -22.15 -11.48 15.06
CA ALA A 553 -23.42 -11.76 14.37
C ALA A 553 -23.92 -13.19 14.68
N GLN A 554 -23.02 -14.17 14.77
CA GLN A 554 -23.36 -15.54 15.16
C GLN A 554 -23.83 -15.63 16.62
N GLU A 555 -23.09 -15.02 17.54
CA GLU A 555 -23.33 -15.14 18.99
C GLU A 555 -24.58 -14.39 19.46
N SER A 556 -24.97 -13.34 18.75
CA SER A 556 -26.10 -12.49 19.11
C SER A 556 -27.40 -12.82 18.36
N ALA A 557 -27.41 -13.89 17.57
CA ALA A 557 -28.57 -14.24 16.76
C ALA A 557 -29.67 -14.96 17.57
N TYR A 558 -30.92 -14.51 17.46
CA TYR A 558 -32.08 -15.15 18.09
C TYR A 558 -33.39 -14.87 17.34
N LEU A 559 -34.43 -15.64 17.68
CA LEU A 559 -35.79 -15.42 17.19
C LEU A 559 -36.61 -14.60 18.19
N GLU A 560 -37.40 -13.66 17.67
CA GLU A 560 -38.41 -12.94 18.42
C GLU A 560 -39.74 -13.00 17.65
N ASP A 561 -40.82 -13.38 18.33
CA ASP A 561 -42.19 -13.19 17.84
C ASP A 561 -42.71 -11.86 18.42
N ARG A 562 -42.74 -10.79 17.63
CA ARG A 562 -43.07 -9.43 18.09
C ARG A 562 -44.48 -9.02 17.61
N PRO A 563 -45.35 -8.50 18.50
CA PRO A 563 -46.72 -8.14 18.12
C PRO A 563 -46.74 -6.92 17.19
N LEU A 564 -47.69 -6.90 16.26
CA LEU A 564 -47.83 -5.82 15.27
C LEU A 564 -48.00 -4.44 15.92
N SER A 565 -48.70 -4.34 17.05
CA SER A 565 -48.81 -3.09 17.84
C SER A 565 -47.48 -2.41 18.19
N MET A 566 -46.35 -3.12 18.11
CA MET A 566 -45.01 -2.59 18.42
C MET A 566 -44.11 -2.45 17.18
N LEU A 567 -44.69 -2.58 15.97
CA LEU A 567 -43.96 -2.62 14.70
C LEU A 567 -44.44 -1.57 13.70
N GLU A 568 -45.28 -0.61 14.11
CA GLU A 568 -45.80 0.46 13.22
C GLU A 568 -44.65 1.22 12.55
N CYS A 569 -43.69 1.68 13.34
CA CYS A 569 -42.46 2.33 12.86
C CYS A 569 -41.65 1.46 11.89
N ALA A 570 -41.46 0.18 12.22
CA ALA A 570 -40.72 -0.73 11.37
C ALA A 570 -41.43 -1.03 10.03
N HIS A 571 -42.75 -0.93 10.01
CA HIS A 571 -43.54 -1.11 8.79
C HIS A 571 -43.47 0.13 7.89
N GLU A 572 -43.53 1.33 8.48
CA GLU A 572 -43.32 2.60 7.76
C GLU A 572 -41.91 2.68 7.15
N GLU A 573 -40.91 2.09 7.82
CA GLU A 573 -39.53 1.95 7.33
C GLU A 573 -39.31 0.81 6.33
N GLU A 574 -40.36 0.10 5.89
CA GLU A 574 -40.25 -1.07 5.00
C GLU A 574 -39.37 -2.21 5.55
N CYS A 575 -39.18 -2.32 6.86
CA CYS A 575 -38.32 -3.33 7.50
C CYS A 575 -39.00 -4.70 7.70
N LEU A 576 -40.25 -4.86 7.29
CA LEU A 576 -41.02 -6.10 7.39
C LEU A 576 -41.18 -6.72 6.00
N SER A 577 -41.46 -8.03 5.95
CA SER A 577 -41.77 -8.67 4.66
C SER A 577 -43.10 -8.12 4.12
N LYS A 578 -43.28 -8.17 2.79
CA LYS A 578 -44.50 -7.68 2.11
C LYS A 578 -45.81 -8.29 2.62
N SER A 579 -45.77 -9.47 3.23
CA SER A 579 -47.00 -10.06 3.80
C SER A 579 -47.53 -9.27 5.00
N ALA A 580 -46.73 -8.39 5.60
CA ALA A 580 -47.16 -7.49 6.67
C ALA A 580 -48.18 -6.44 6.21
N ASP A 581 -48.13 -6.03 4.93
CA ASP A 581 -49.04 -5.05 4.31
C ASP A 581 -50.51 -5.52 4.35
N ASP A 582 -50.71 -6.84 4.23
CA ASP A 582 -52.03 -7.48 4.17
C ASP A 582 -52.54 -7.96 5.55
N MET A 583 -51.80 -7.72 6.64
CA MET A 583 -52.18 -8.17 7.99
C MET A 583 -53.24 -7.26 8.65
N SER A 584 -53.99 -7.82 9.61
CA SER A 584 -54.97 -7.06 10.38
C SER A 584 -54.33 -6.31 11.56
N TRP A 585 -53.71 -5.16 11.29
CA TRP A 585 -53.10 -4.31 12.31
C TRP A 585 -54.13 -3.81 13.35
N PRO A 586 -53.80 -3.78 14.66
CA PRO A 586 -52.52 -4.12 15.30
C PRO A 586 -52.44 -5.59 15.80
N TYR A 587 -53.32 -6.48 15.35
CA TYR A 587 -53.45 -7.85 15.85
C TYR A 587 -52.59 -8.85 15.06
N GLY A 588 -51.78 -9.63 15.78
CA GLY A 588 -50.91 -10.63 15.19
C GLY A 588 -49.46 -10.42 15.58
N HIS A 589 -48.59 -11.27 15.05
CA HIS A 589 -47.16 -11.25 15.37
C HIS A 589 -46.35 -11.42 14.08
N ARG A 590 -45.15 -10.84 14.06
CA ARG A 590 -44.10 -11.12 13.07
C ARG A 590 -43.00 -11.90 13.73
N ARG A 591 -42.44 -12.87 13.01
CA ARG A 591 -41.27 -13.64 13.45
C ARG A 591 -40.00 -13.04 12.87
N LEU A 592 -39.14 -12.57 13.74
CA LEU A 592 -37.95 -11.80 13.39
C LEU A 592 -36.69 -12.59 13.77
N LEU A 593 -35.81 -12.83 12.80
CA LEU A 593 -34.43 -13.26 13.04
C LEU A 593 -33.58 -12.02 13.34
N ARG A 594 -33.27 -11.79 14.61
CA ARG A 594 -32.43 -10.68 15.08
C ARG A 594 -30.97 -11.09 15.18
N PHE A 595 -30.07 -10.12 15.02
CA PHE A 595 -28.63 -10.30 15.15
C PHE A 595 -27.94 -8.92 15.26
N THR A 596 -26.74 -8.85 15.85
CA THR A 596 -25.96 -7.59 15.92
C THR A 596 -25.06 -7.45 14.70
N SER A 597 -25.09 -6.27 14.07
CA SER A 597 -24.12 -5.87 13.03
C SER A 597 -23.08 -4.94 13.65
N ARG A 598 -21.82 -5.36 13.71
CA ARG A 598 -20.69 -4.47 14.04
C ARG A 598 -19.81 -4.32 12.81
N ILE A 599 -19.73 -3.10 12.27
CA ILE A 599 -18.92 -2.76 11.11
C ILE A 599 -17.66 -2.04 11.57
N HIS A 600 -16.49 -2.65 11.35
CA HIS A 600 -15.19 -2.05 11.65
C HIS A 600 -14.67 -1.29 10.44
N ASN A 601 -13.95 -0.17 10.64
CA ASN A 601 -13.11 0.43 9.61
C ASN A 601 -11.64 0.07 9.86
N ILE A 602 -11.12 -0.89 9.09
CA ILE A 602 -9.73 -1.40 9.15
C ILE A 602 -8.82 -0.79 8.08
N GLY A 603 -9.33 0.21 7.34
CA GLY A 603 -8.65 0.86 6.23
C GLY A 603 -7.65 1.93 6.66
N ARG A 604 -7.43 2.90 5.75
CA ARG A 604 -6.45 3.99 5.93
C ARG A 604 -7.05 5.39 5.87
N ALA A 605 -8.35 5.48 5.67
CA ALA A 605 -9.10 6.72 5.69
C ALA A 605 -10.43 6.48 6.42
N ASP A 606 -11.03 7.56 6.93
CA ASP A 606 -12.34 7.50 7.56
C ASP A 606 -13.39 7.12 6.50
N PHE A 607 -14.32 6.23 6.85
CA PHE A 607 -15.44 5.89 6.00
C PHE A 607 -16.49 6.99 6.15
N VAL A 608 -16.72 7.78 5.11
CA VAL A 608 -17.65 8.93 5.16
C VAL A 608 -18.73 8.79 4.10
N PRO A 609 -19.98 9.21 4.40
CA PRO A 609 -21.05 9.24 3.42
C PRO A 609 -20.66 10.05 2.19
N ARG A 610 -21.01 9.54 1.00
CA ARG A 610 -20.73 10.21 -0.26
C ARG A 610 -21.42 11.57 -0.37
N ASN A 611 -22.69 11.61 0.02
CA ASN A 611 -23.50 12.81 -0.13
C ASN A 611 -23.49 13.63 1.16
N GLY A 612 -23.44 14.96 1.00
CA GLY A 612 -23.52 15.87 2.12
C GLY A 612 -24.91 15.90 2.77
N ARG A 613 -24.99 16.60 3.90
CA ARG A 613 -26.17 16.74 4.78
C ARG A 613 -27.50 17.05 4.08
N HIS A 614 -27.47 17.70 2.91
CA HIS A 614 -28.65 18.06 2.13
C HIS A 614 -29.42 16.86 1.56
N THR A 615 -28.81 15.68 1.52
CA THR A 615 -29.46 14.43 1.09
C THR A 615 -29.90 13.54 2.24
N TRP A 616 -29.50 13.88 3.48
CA TRP A 616 -29.75 13.03 4.62
C TRP A 616 -31.23 13.09 4.99
N VAL A 617 -31.82 11.93 5.22
CA VAL A 617 -33.26 11.80 5.51
C VAL A 617 -33.44 11.69 7.01
N TRP A 618 -34.25 12.57 7.60
CA TRP A 618 -34.65 12.44 9.01
C TRP A 618 -35.59 11.26 9.16
N HIS A 619 -35.39 10.47 10.21
CA HIS A 619 -36.27 9.36 10.50
C HIS A 619 -36.92 9.49 11.87
N GLU A 620 -38.25 9.57 11.86
CA GLU A 620 -39.03 9.90 13.05
C GLU A 620 -38.95 8.80 14.11
N CYS A 621 -38.88 7.54 13.68
CA CYS A 621 -38.82 6.38 14.56
C CYS A 621 -37.48 6.26 15.30
N HIS A 622 -36.38 6.68 14.66
CA HIS A 622 -35.03 6.61 15.23
C HIS A 622 -34.49 7.95 15.75
N ARG A 623 -35.22 9.05 15.49
CA ARG A 623 -34.93 10.42 15.94
C ARG A 623 -33.51 10.88 15.59
N HIS A 624 -33.03 10.50 14.41
CA HIS A 624 -31.79 10.99 13.84
C HIS A 624 -31.82 10.96 12.30
N TYR A 625 -30.81 11.56 11.68
CA TYR A 625 -30.66 11.59 10.22
C TYR A 625 -29.92 10.35 9.71
N HIS A 626 -30.34 9.82 8.56
CA HIS A 626 -29.62 8.77 7.84
C HIS A 626 -28.86 9.36 6.66
N SER A 627 -27.57 9.06 6.61
CA SER A 627 -26.68 9.57 5.57
C SER A 627 -26.55 8.66 4.35
N ILE A 628 -26.96 7.39 4.49
CA ILE A 628 -26.99 6.38 3.44
C ILE A 628 -28.33 5.63 3.53
N GLU A 629 -29.03 5.50 2.41
CA GLU A 629 -30.34 4.83 2.32
C GLU A 629 -30.21 3.30 2.39
N VAL A 630 -29.24 2.71 1.67
CA VAL A 630 -29.01 1.25 1.68
C VAL A 630 -27.54 0.96 1.95
N PHE A 631 -27.16 0.86 3.22
CA PHE A 631 -25.79 0.51 3.60
C PHE A 631 -25.59 -1.00 3.75
N THR A 632 -26.64 -1.76 4.09
CA THR A 632 -26.55 -3.22 4.23
C THR A 632 -27.74 -3.96 3.65
N HIS A 633 -27.49 -5.09 3.00
CA HIS A 633 -28.51 -6.09 2.66
C HIS A 633 -28.42 -7.28 3.61
N TYR A 634 -29.56 -7.71 4.15
CA TYR A 634 -29.69 -8.90 4.99
C TYR A 634 -30.50 -9.93 4.24
N ASP A 635 -29.87 -11.00 3.77
CA ASP A 635 -30.53 -12.00 2.95
C ASP A 635 -30.58 -13.34 3.69
N LEU A 636 -31.72 -14.01 3.59
CA LEU A 636 -31.82 -15.43 3.84
C LEU A 636 -31.99 -16.14 2.48
N LEU A 637 -31.06 -17.04 2.17
CA LEU A 637 -30.94 -17.69 0.87
C LEU A 637 -31.14 -19.19 1.00
N THR A 638 -31.66 -19.84 -0.05
CA THR A 638 -31.49 -21.30 -0.19
C THR A 638 -30.04 -21.65 -0.54
N HIS A 639 -29.70 -22.93 -0.46
CA HIS A 639 -28.41 -23.44 -0.96
C HIS A 639 -28.18 -23.22 -2.47
N ASN A 640 -29.24 -22.92 -3.24
CA ASN A 640 -29.12 -22.58 -4.65
C ASN A 640 -28.88 -21.08 -4.87
N GLY A 641 -28.77 -20.29 -3.81
CA GLY A 641 -28.56 -18.84 -3.86
C GLY A 641 -29.83 -18.04 -4.10
N THR A 642 -31.02 -18.68 -4.08
CA THR A 642 -32.28 -17.96 -4.25
C THR A 642 -32.68 -17.30 -2.94
N LYS A 643 -32.97 -15.99 -2.95
CA LYS A 643 -33.51 -15.27 -1.79
C LYS A 643 -34.87 -15.83 -1.39
N VAL A 644 -35.02 -16.19 -0.11
CA VAL A 644 -36.30 -16.64 0.50
C VAL A 644 -36.88 -15.62 1.46
N ALA A 645 -36.02 -14.82 2.08
CA ALA A 645 -36.40 -13.62 2.81
C ALA A 645 -35.32 -12.57 2.59
N GLU A 646 -35.76 -11.32 2.60
CA GLU A 646 -34.90 -10.15 2.51
C GLU A 646 -35.28 -9.26 3.68
N GLY A 647 -34.27 -8.83 4.39
CA GLY A 647 -34.33 -7.76 5.35
C GLY A 647 -33.31 -6.72 4.93
N HIS A 648 -33.45 -5.56 5.52
CA HIS A 648 -32.46 -4.52 5.42
C HIS A 648 -32.60 -3.66 6.65
N LYS A 649 -31.57 -2.88 6.88
CA LYS A 649 -31.65 -1.78 7.81
C LYS A 649 -31.95 -0.55 6.95
N ALA A 650 -33.19 -0.06 7.03
CA ALA A 650 -33.73 1.06 6.24
C ALA A 650 -32.99 2.40 6.43
N SER A 651 -32.01 2.40 7.34
CA SER A 651 -31.65 3.58 8.10
C SER A 651 -30.30 3.44 8.77
N PHE A 652 -29.27 4.13 8.24
CA PHE A 652 -27.93 4.13 8.83
C PHE A 652 -27.47 5.52 9.29
N CYS A 653 -27.23 5.61 10.59
CA CYS A 653 -26.36 6.57 11.24
C CYS A 653 -24.93 6.02 11.25
N LEU A 654 -23.99 6.67 10.56
CA LEU A 654 -22.58 6.25 10.67
C LEU A 654 -21.92 6.98 11.83
N GLU A 655 -21.54 6.26 12.88
CA GLU A 655 -20.87 6.81 14.05
C GLU A 655 -19.79 5.92 14.65
N ASP A 656 -18.95 6.51 15.50
CA ASP A 656 -17.93 5.79 16.24
C ASP A 656 -18.50 5.24 17.57
N THR A 657 -19.20 4.11 17.53
CA THR A 657 -19.76 3.49 18.74
C THR A 657 -18.66 3.13 19.75
N SER A 658 -17.50 2.63 19.29
CA SER A 658 -16.30 2.45 20.09
C SER A 658 -15.07 2.33 19.18
N CYS A 659 -13.89 2.50 19.76
CA CYS A 659 -12.62 2.47 19.04
C CYS A 659 -11.58 1.58 19.72
N GLY A 660 -10.56 1.19 18.93
CA GLY A 660 -9.37 0.51 19.43
C GLY A 660 -8.61 1.35 20.46
N LYS A 661 -7.67 0.71 21.17
CA LYS A 661 -6.93 1.36 22.26
C LYS A 661 -6.20 2.60 21.76
N GLY A 662 -6.37 3.70 22.50
CA GLY A 662 -5.73 4.96 22.20
C GLY A 662 -6.40 5.75 21.07
N ILE A 663 -7.44 5.23 20.41
CA ILE A 663 -8.20 5.93 19.36
C ILE A 663 -9.39 6.69 19.97
N GLN A 664 -9.62 7.91 19.48
CA GLN A 664 -10.69 8.78 19.96
C GLN A 664 -11.81 8.76 18.92
N LYS A 665 -13.04 8.69 19.40
CA LYS A 665 -14.25 8.84 18.60
C LYS A 665 -14.32 10.23 17.99
N ARG A 666 -14.81 10.35 16.78
CA ARG A 666 -14.97 11.60 16.03
C ARG A 666 -16.39 11.81 15.53
N TYR A 667 -17.03 10.75 15.01
CA TYR A 667 -18.34 10.84 14.37
C TYR A 667 -19.45 10.46 15.34
N GLU A 668 -20.55 11.22 15.31
CA GLU A 668 -21.71 11.05 16.17
C GLU A 668 -22.94 11.60 15.45
N CYS A 669 -24.03 10.84 15.39
CA CYS A 669 -25.21 11.24 14.63
C CYS A 669 -26.15 12.19 15.40
N ALA A 670 -26.02 12.22 16.73
CA ALA A 670 -26.81 13.09 17.58
C ALA A 670 -26.63 14.56 17.16
N ASN A 671 -27.69 15.36 17.31
CA ASN A 671 -27.69 16.80 17.02
C ASN A 671 -27.27 17.15 15.59
N PHE A 672 -27.57 16.29 14.61
CA PHE A 672 -27.17 16.47 13.22
C PHE A 672 -25.65 16.60 13.08
N GLY A 673 -24.91 15.79 13.84
CA GLY A 673 -23.45 15.73 13.79
C GLY A 673 -22.92 15.17 12.47
N GLU A 674 -21.61 15.31 12.27
CA GLU A 674 -20.93 14.67 11.13
C GLU A 674 -20.99 13.14 11.29
N GLN A 675 -21.24 12.45 10.18
CA GLN A 675 -21.36 10.99 10.15
C GLN A 675 -20.17 10.35 9.44
N GLY A 676 -19.75 9.20 9.94
CA GLY A 676 -18.66 8.40 9.41
C GLY A 676 -18.16 7.36 10.42
N ILE A 677 -17.21 6.54 9.99
CA ILE A 677 -16.52 5.58 10.85
C ILE A 677 -15.01 5.85 10.76
N THR A 678 -14.43 6.28 11.87
CA THR A 678 -13.01 6.60 11.99
C THR A 678 -12.15 5.35 11.82
N VAL A 679 -10.95 5.49 11.23
CA VAL A 679 -9.98 4.38 11.14
C VAL A 679 -9.70 3.77 12.53
N GLY A 680 -9.87 2.46 12.64
CA GLY A 680 -9.71 1.70 13.89
C GLY A 680 -10.88 1.81 14.87
N CYS A 681 -11.98 2.44 14.45
CA CYS A 681 -13.26 2.43 15.15
C CYS A 681 -14.25 1.47 14.49
N TRP A 682 -15.39 1.28 15.16
CA TRP A 682 -16.49 0.48 14.63
C TRP A 682 -17.84 1.07 15.04
N ASP A 683 -18.80 0.84 14.17
CA ASP A 683 -20.21 1.17 14.36
C ASP A 683 -20.99 -0.11 14.72
N THR A 684 -21.77 -0.09 15.80
CA THR A 684 -22.50 -1.26 16.29
C THR A 684 -24.00 -1.04 16.32
N TYR A 685 -24.69 -1.72 15.41
CA TYR A 685 -26.13 -1.89 15.39
C TYR A 685 -26.51 -3.13 16.17
N ARG A 686 -26.89 -2.92 17.43
CA ARG A 686 -27.26 -4.00 18.35
C ARG A 686 -28.57 -4.67 17.94
N HIS A 687 -28.65 -5.97 18.23
CA HIS A 687 -29.80 -6.83 17.93
C HIS A 687 -31.17 -6.33 18.45
N ASP A 688 -31.19 -5.48 19.50
CA ASP A 688 -32.40 -4.93 20.12
C ASP A 688 -32.99 -3.73 19.35
N ILE A 689 -32.24 -3.11 18.44
CA ILE A 689 -32.68 -1.93 17.69
C ILE A 689 -33.70 -2.35 16.61
N ASP A 690 -34.65 -1.47 16.29
CA ASP A 690 -35.62 -1.73 15.22
C ASP A 690 -34.94 -1.86 13.84
N CYS A 691 -35.53 -2.64 12.94
CA CYS A 691 -34.99 -2.99 11.62
C CYS A 691 -33.67 -3.79 11.64
N GLN A 692 -33.21 -4.22 12.81
CA GLN A 692 -32.01 -5.06 12.94
C GLN A 692 -32.39 -6.55 12.93
N TRP A 693 -33.02 -6.98 11.84
CA TRP A 693 -33.50 -8.34 11.65
C TRP A 693 -33.70 -8.71 10.17
N VAL A 694 -33.97 -10.00 9.94
CA VAL A 694 -34.70 -10.47 8.76
C VAL A 694 -36.08 -10.95 9.22
N ASP A 695 -37.14 -10.46 8.58
CA ASP A 695 -38.49 -10.96 8.84
C ASP A 695 -38.66 -12.33 8.16
N ILE A 696 -38.84 -13.36 8.98
CA ILE A 696 -38.92 -14.76 8.55
C ILE A 696 -40.30 -15.35 8.77
N THR A 697 -41.33 -14.52 8.94
CA THR A 697 -42.72 -14.96 9.20
C THR A 697 -43.22 -15.95 8.15
N ASP A 698 -42.88 -15.71 6.88
CA ASP A 698 -43.31 -16.52 5.74
C ASP A 698 -42.34 -17.66 5.38
N VAL A 699 -41.22 -17.77 6.10
CA VAL A 699 -40.18 -18.76 5.83
C VAL A 699 -40.56 -20.08 6.50
N LYS A 700 -40.47 -21.17 5.75
CA LYS A 700 -40.71 -22.52 6.27
C LYS A 700 -39.49 -23.04 7.03
N PRO A 701 -39.63 -24.04 7.92
CA PRO A 701 -38.48 -24.75 8.47
C PRO A 701 -37.61 -25.34 7.37
N GLY A 702 -36.29 -25.26 7.54
CA GLY A 702 -35.32 -25.73 6.56
C GLY A 702 -33.89 -25.28 6.87
N ASP A 703 -32.99 -25.66 5.96
CA ASP A 703 -31.61 -25.22 5.96
C ASP A 703 -31.42 -24.10 4.93
N TYR A 704 -30.73 -23.04 5.35
CA TYR A 704 -30.56 -21.79 4.64
C TYR A 704 -29.13 -21.28 4.78
N ILE A 705 -28.78 -20.31 3.94
CA ILE A 705 -27.58 -19.48 4.10
C ILE A 705 -28.04 -18.08 4.50
N PHE A 706 -27.60 -17.62 5.66
CA PHE A 706 -27.78 -16.24 6.09
C PHE A 706 -26.60 -15.41 5.58
N GLN A 707 -26.89 -14.27 4.98
CA GLN A 707 -25.89 -13.41 4.34
C GLN A 707 -26.11 -11.95 4.72
N VAL A 708 -25.02 -11.26 5.01
CA VAL A 708 -25.00 -9.80 5.19
C VAL A 708 -23.98 -9.21 4.22
N ILE A 709 -24.40 -8.22 3.44
CA ILE A 709 -23.50 -7.47 2.54
C ILE A 709 -23.49 -6.01 2.99
N ILE A 710 -22.31 -5.46 3.28
CA ILE A 710 -22.11 -4.04 3.61
C ILE A 710 -21.63 -3.26 2.38
N ASN A 711 -22.04 -2.00 2.26
CA ASN A 711 -21.81 -1.16 1.07
C ASN A 711 -22.06 -1.91 -0.27
N PRO A 712 -23.23 -2.56 -0.45
CA PRO A 712 -23.49 -3.47 -1.57
C PRO A 712 -23.50 -2.79 -2.94
N LYS A 713 -23.72 -1.47 -2.96
CA LYS A 713 -23.77 -0.64 -4.17
C LYS A 713 -22.43 0.04 -4.50
N TYR A 714 -21.39 -0.19 -3.70
CA TYR A 714 -20.08 0.48 -3.82
C TYR A 714 -20.21 2.02 -3.83
N GLU A 715 -21.10 2.55 -3.00
CA GLU A 715 -21.40 4.00 -2.95
C GLU A 715 -20.23 4.82 -2.41
N VAL A 716 -19.48 4.22 -1.49
CA VAL A 716 -18.25 4.75 -0.91
C VAL A 716 -17.09 3.86 -1.33
N ALA A 717 -15.95 4.47 -1.65
CA ALA A 717 -14.76 3.73 -2.01
C ALA A 717 -14.12 3.01 -0.83
N GLU A 718 -13.56 1.84 -1.09
CA GLU A 718 -12.86 1.03 -0.10
C GLU A 718 -11.57 0.46 -0.68
N SER A 719 -10.65 0.06 0.21
CA SER A 719 -9.38 -0.54 -0.19
C SER A 719 -9.49 -2.04 -0.53
N ASP A 720 -10.50 -2.71 0.02
CA ASP A 720 -10.94 -4.06 -0.34
C ASP A 720 -12.46 -4.11 -0.26
N PHE A 721 -13.10 -4.80 -1.20
CA PHE A 721 -14.54 -5.04 -1.20
C PHE A 721 -14.88 -6.54 -1.03
N ARG A 722 -13.86 -7.40 -1.01
CA ARG A 722 -14.04 -8.87 -1.01
C ARG A 722 -14.41 -9.41 0.36
N ASN A 723 -14.19 -8.62 1.39
CA ASN A 723 -14.49 -8.84 2.80
C ASN A 723 -15.82 -8.20 3.24
N ASN A 724 -16.51 -7.48 2.34
CA ASN A 724 -17.80 -6.82 2.64
C ASN A 724 -18.98 -7.78 2.80
N MET A 725 -18.81 -9.06 2.48
CA MET A 725 -19.85 -10.06 2.59
C MET A 725 -19.53 -11.02 3.73
N MET A 726 -20.52 -11.25 4.58
CA MET A 726 -20.50 -12.26 5.64
C MET A 726 -21.57 -13.30 5.36
N ARG A 727 -21.23 -14.58 5.58
CA ARG A 727 -22.13 -15.71 5.40
C ARG A 727 -22.11 -16.63 6.61
N CYS A 728 -23.28 -17.15 6.96
CA CYS A 728 -23.48 -18.17 7.97
C CYS A 728 -24.35 -19.28 7.42
N ARG A 729 -24.16 -20.51 7.90
CA ARG A 729 -25.19 -21.53 7.77
C ARG A 729 -26.29 -21.23 8.77
N CYS A 730 -27.52 -21.35 8.32
CA CYS A 730 -28.71 -21.06 9.11
C CYS A 730 -29.63 -22.28 9.10
N LYS A 731 -29.86 -22.88 10.27
CA LYS A 731 -30.84 -23.96 10.42
C LYS A 731 -32.05 -23.42 11.17
N TYR A 732 -33.24 -23.58 10.60
CA TYR A 732 -34.50 -23.12 11.19
C TYR A 732 -35.49 -24.29 11.29
N ASP A 733 -35.97 -24.61 12.50
CA ASP A 733 -36.89 -25.73 12.73
C ASP A 733 -38.36 -25.31 12.91
N GLY A 734 -38.67 -24.02 12.82
CA GLY A 734 -40.00 -23.46 13.09
C GLY A 734 -40.20 -22.94 14.52
N HIS A 735 -39.26 -23.21 15.43
CA HIS A 735 -39.31 -22.73 16.82
C HIS A 735 -38.00 -22.08 17.27
N ARG A 736 -36.87 -22.52 16.71
CA ARG A 736 -35.51 -22.05 17.00
C ARG A 736 -34.74 -21.90 15.69
N ILE A 737 -33.73 -21.05 15.75
CA ILE A 737 -32.80 -20.80 14.66
C ILE A 737 -31.38 -20.90 15.17
N TRP A 738 -30.48 -21.44 14.34
CA TRP A 738 -29.07 -21.56 14.67
C TRP A 738 -28.24 -21.04 13.52
N LEU A 739 -27.47 -19.98 13.80
CA LEU A 739 -26.38 -19.55 12.93
C LEU A 739 -25.09 -20.27 13.33
N HIS A 740 -24.39 -20.80 12.35
CA HIS A 740 -23.12 -21.50 12.56
C HIS A 740 -22.17 -21.28 11.40
N ASN A 741 -20.88 -21.40 11.69
CA ASN A 741 -19.78 -21.15 10.77
C ASN A 741 -19.91 -19.79 10.08
N CYS A 742 -20.23 -18.73 10.83
CA CYS A 742 -20.22 -17.37 10.29
C CYS A 742 -18.79 -16.94 9.95
N HIS A 743 -18.60 -16.36 8.77
CA HIS A 743 -17.30 -15.86 8.30
C HIS A 743 -17.48 -14.84 7.18
N THR A 744 -16.45 -14.03 6.93
CA THR A 744 -16.39 -13.18 5.73
C THR A 744 -16.08 -14.04 4.50
N SER A 745 -16.60 -13.68 3.34
CA SER A 745 -16.50 -14.45 2.09
C SER A 745 -15.07 -14.69 1.59
N ASP A 746 -14.11 -13.96 2.12
CA ASP A 746 -12.70 -14.08 1.75
C ASP A 746 -11.84 -14.76 2.81
N ALA A 747 -12.47 -15.28 3.89
CA ALA A 747 -11.78 -15.86 5.04
C ALA A 747 -11.24 -17.27 4.78
N TYR A 748 -11.89 -18.09 3.96
CA TYR A 748 -11.42 -19.45 3.65
C TYR A 748 -10.87 -19.59 2.22
N SER A 749 -10.28 -20.76 1.94
CA SER A 749 -9.87 -21.14 0.59
C SER A 749 -11.08 -21.41 -0.32
N ALA A 750 -10.90 -21.29 -1.63
CA ALA A 750 -12.01 -21.46 -2.58
C ALA A 750 -12.58 -22.89 -2.50
N ASP A 751 -11.72 -23.90 -2.33
CA ASP A 751 -12.15 -25.28 -2.15
C ASP A 751 -13.01 -25.48 -0.88
N LEU A 752 -12.69 -24.79 0.22
CA LEU A 752 -13.47 -24.88 1.46
C LEU A 752 -14.77 -24.07 1.40
N GLU A 753 -14.77 -22.92 0.75
CA GLU A 753 -15.99 -22.16 0.43
C GLU A 753 -16.92 -22.98 -0.47
N GLU A 754 -16.38 -23.67 -1.48
CA GLU A 754 -17.18 -24.53 -2.36
C GLU A 754 -17.71 -25.75 -1.60
N ASN A 755 -16.93 -26.32 -0.67
CA ASN A 755 -17.41 -27.40 0.22
C ASN A 755 -18.44 -26.90 1.22
N PHE A 756 -18.32 -25.65 1.68
CA PHE A 756 -19.31 -25.00 2.54
C PHE A 756 -20.68 -24.97 1.84
N GLU A 757 -20.70 -24.73 0.53
CA GLU A 757 -21.89 -24.78 -0.33
C GLU A 757 -22.30 -26.21 -0.76
N ASN A 758 -21.35 -27.10 -1.05
CA ASN A 758 -21.60 -28.43 -1.66
C ASN A 758 -21.88 -29.57 -0.67
N GLN A 759 -21.30 -29.59 0.54
CA GLN A 759 -21.49 -30.71 1.50
C GLN A 759 -22.97 -30.91 1.88
N GLN A 760 -23.80 -29.90 1.69
CA GLN A 760 -25.24 -29.97 1.98
C GLN A 760 -26.09 -30.36 0.77
N ARG A 761 -25.64 -30.10 -0.47
CA ARG A 761 -26.32 -30.60 -1.70
C ARG A 761 -26.38 -32.13 -1.73
N LEU A 762 -25.36 -32.80 -1.21
CA LEU A 762 -25.35 -34.26 -1.11
C LEU A 762 -26.21 -34.77 0.06
N ALA A 763 -26.34 -33.99 1.14
CA ALA A 763 -27.21 -34.34 2.26
C ALA A 763 -28.70 -34.11 1.97
N SER A 764 -29.04 -33.09 1.17
CA SER A 764 -30.43 -32.77 0.78
C SER A 764 -30.95 -33.60 -0.41
N ASN A 765 -30.08 -34.32 -1.11
CA ASN A 765 -30.44 -35.25 -2.19
C ASN A 765 -30.61 -36.72 -1.73
N ILE A 766 -30.56 -37.00 -0.42
CA ILE A 766 -30.72 -38.36 0.16
C ILE A 766 -32.04 -38.49 0.95
N VAL A 767 -33.01 -37.58 0.77
CA VAL A 767 -34.38 -37.74 1.33
C VAL A 767 -35.39 -38.03 0.24
#